data_AF-A0A814W428-F1
#
_entry.id   AF-A0A814W428-F1
#
_cell.length_a   1.000
_cell.length_b   1.000
_cell.length_c   1.000
_cell.angle_alpha   90.00
_cell.angle_beta   90.00
_cell.angle_gamma   90.00
#
_symmetry.space_group_name_H-M   'P 1'
#
loop_
_entity.id
_entity.type
_entity.pdbx_description
1 polymer ?
#
loop_
_entity_poly.entity_id
_entity_poly.type
_entity_poly.pdbx_seq_one_letter_code
_entity_poly.pdbx_strand_id
1 'polypeptide(L)'
;MSRIPPPRRYTLQPSARKVSSSSEYAGDDPWVNELLNREIDFSKLIRQRPSIEIVNPRIDPIAYAPIRREIHHQYRLTPSTQHNSNTLKANSTSRTWIIDQTNQPNKHSSKHNSHKRSFDEEESLVKYQRRLISPRRNSSFAHGDFKGKDNDDDDDDEKSENKTLWNLYSSKEKRNILIYIIGIMLYKFGLEAFNGSIVSLAANRYDRDAMQSGMSAKTFEKVGLIIGLNQACQCIGSILIAPLIKRWPTRTVLSISIFLFSIFAALLMIIDGATGGKIKPNPFYPAHEHDYSYYGNYPTNLIIPIYCLTGIAYGMVELIRRIIPRDIVGSDEEKLQRMDALVHVFYEVAGVSGAFVTGLVLIPKLGNNYSFIITPILFTLSAIVWFFINALGSKANLSNDEIPGGQIANEKTNYLKAILKGFVLFGESVYIGGKIIFSNRKYIWLLPCYTLTLYVHRYIENGLAPQIAKRYLNNSEWSQIIVGGSNFGELLGALAVFIFTKKIHSPIVWLRLDCLLLLIAWYIPFYNPSAISIKHAWIIAATFLPFGFGSAGDDVSLNAHIQSVLSKPELKNRDVSSLGAVMAFLYSSYIILYAICNPLLGKYIDSVYNARQTIRPALIFTAGVQISAISFVILLSTFIPRKSWKLNPRLEE
;
A
#
# COMPACT_ATOMS: atom_id res chain seq x y z
N MET A 1 -1.76 58.95 40.55
CA MET A 1 -2.15 58.39 41.87
C MET A 1 -3.38 57.52 41.62
N SER A 2 -3.61 56.36 42.24
CA SER A 2 -2.96 55.71 43.40
C SER A 2 -2.25 54.38 43.03
N ARG A 3 -2.09 53.42 43.97
CA ARG A 3 -1.11 52.31 43.90
C ARG A 3 -1.74 50.95 43.49
N ILE A 4 -1.00 50.18 42.69
CA ILE A 4 -1.28 48.75 42.42
C ILE A 4 -0.49 47.88 43.43
N PRO A 5 -1.06 46.82 44.03
CA PRO A 5 -0.36 45.93 44.95
C PRO A 5 0.45 44.82 44.22
N PRO A 6 1.56 44.33 44.80
CA PRO A 6 2.37 43.25 44.22
C PRO A 6 1.76 41.84 44.44
N PRO A 7 2.10 40.85 43.60
CA PRO A 7 1.58 39.49 43.69
C PRO A 7 2.14 38.71 44.89
N ARG A 8 1.30 37.86 45.50
CA ARG A 8 1.71 36.95 46.60
C ARG A 8 2.53 35.77 46.05
N ARG A 9 3.67 35.49 46.68
CA ARG A 9 4.35 34.18 46.55
C ARG A 9 3.60 33.14 47.39
N TYR A 10 3.40 31.94 46.85
CA TYR A 10 3.00 30.76 47.62
C TYR A 10 4.21 29.84 47.83
N THR A 11 4.64 29.70 49.07
CA THR A 11 5.59 28.67 49.51
C THR A 11 4.83 27.42 49.93
N LEU A 12 5.06 26.31 49.24
CA LEU A 12 4.53 25.00 49.61
C LEU A 12 5.51 24.29 50.56
N GLN A 13 5.08 24.03 51.79
CA GLN A 13 5.68 23.03 52.67
C GLN A 13 4.97 21.68 52.49
N PRO A 14 5.68 20.54 52.58
CA PRO A 14 5.08 19.22 52.45
C PRO A 14 4.34 18.81 53.74
N SER A 15 3.03 18.55 53.63
CA SER A 15 2.25 17.94 54.71
C SER A 15 2.16 16.43 54.53
N ALA A 16 2.77 15.68 55.45
CA ALA A 16 2.60 14.23 55.50
C ALA A 16 1.16 13.85 55.86
N ARG A 17 0.56 12.92 55.12
CA ARG A 17 -0.78 12.37 55.43
C ARG A 17 -0.70 10.87 55.66
N LYS A 18 -1.29 10.42 56.77
CA LYS A 18 -1.36 9.00 57.13
C LYS A 18 -2.19 8.22 56.11
N VAL A 19 -1.77 6.98 55.84
CA VAL A 19 -2.61 5.98 55.20
C VAL A 19 -3.66 5.51 56.23
N SER A 20 -4.91 5.40 55.81
CA SER A 20 -5.99 4.74 56.56
C SER A 20 -6.71 3.78 55.62
N SER A 21 -6.87 2.53 56.05
CA SER A 21 -7.48 1.44 55.27
C SER A 21 -9.00 1.54 55.20
N SER A 22 -9.56 1.33 54.00
CA SER A 22 -10.95 0.94 53.80
C SER A 22 -11.04 0.04 52.56
N SER A 23 -11.24 -1.25 52.78
CA SER A 23 -11.48 -2.26 51.75
C SER A 23 -12.97 -2.39 51.45
N GLU A 24 -13.36 -2.47 50.17
CA GLU A 24 -14.55 -3.21 49.72
C GLU A 24 -14.57 -3.32 48.18
N TYR A 25 -15.36 -4.26 47.64
CA TYR A 25 -15.52 -4.56 46.21
C TYR A 25 -14.25 -5.01 45.45
N ALA A 26 -13.78 -6.21 45.79
CA ALA A 26 -13.27 -7.16 44.80
C ALA A 26 -14.30 -8.29 44.62
N GLY A 27 -14.55 -8.73 43.39
CA GLY A 27 -15.44 -9.86 43.11
C GLY A 27 -14.66 -11.16 42.93
N ASP A 28 -15.19 -12.26 43.43
CA ASP A 28 -14.53 -13.57 43.37
C ASP A 28 -14.47 -14.13 41.94
N ASP A 29 -13.25 -14.33 41.42
CA ASP A 29 -12.99 -15.18 40.26
C ASP A 29 -12.09 -16.36 40.69
N PRO A 30 -12.63 -17.60 40.78
CA PRO A 30 -11.91 -18.76 41.30
C PRO A 30 -10.59 -19.08 40.56
N TRP A 31 -10.47 -18.72 39.28
CA TRP A 31 -9.30 -19.08 38.45
C TRP A 31 -8.00 -18.38 38.87
N VAL A 32 -8.07 -17.23 39.53
CA VAL A 32 -6.88 -16.44 39.89
C VAL A 32 -6.12 -17.07 41.06
N ASN A 33 -6.83 -17.66 42.02
CA ASN A 33 -6.24 -18.21 43.25
C ASN A 33 -5.55 -19.58 43.06
N GLU A 34 -5.95 -20.38 42.07
CA GLU A 34 -5.27 -21.66 41.80
C GLU A 34 -3.94 -21.50 41.06
N LEU A 35 -3.77 -20.42 40.28
CA LEU A 35 -2.51 -20.09 39.60
C LEU A 35 -1.43 -19.52 40.54
N LEU A 36 -1.81 -18.92 41.67
CA LEU A 36 -0.87 -18.33 42.64
C LEU A 36 -0.31 -19.34 43.65
N ASN A 37 -0.97 -20.49 43.86
CA ASN A 37 -0.62 -21.46 44.90
C ASN A 37 0.26 -22.65 44.43
N ARG A 38 0.92 -22.54 43.26
CA ARG A 38 1.86 -23.56 42.77
C ARG A 38 3.31 -23.08 42.84
N GLU A 39 3.85 -22.98 44.06
CA GLU A 39 5.29 -22.87 44.25
C GLU A 39 6.01 -24.11 43.71
N ILE A 40 6.94 -23.91 42.78
CA ILE A 40 7.84 -24.96 42.30
C ILE A 40 9.18 -24.79 43.01
N ASP A 41 9.56 -25.78 43.82
CA ASP A 41 10.80 -25.81 44.60
C ASP A 41 12.05 -25.91 43.69
N PHE A 42 12.51 -24.76 43.22
CA PHE A 42 13.73 -24.63 42.40
C PHE A 42 15.04 -24.93 43.16
N SER A 43 15.01 -25.10 44.50
CA SER A 43 16.23 -25.29 45.30
C SER A 43 17.00 -26.58 44.98
N LYS A 44 16.31 -27.59 44.41
CA LYS A 44 16.87 -28.92 44.14
C LYS A 44 17.58 -29.07 42.79
N LEU A 45 17.52 -28.07 41.91
CA LEU A 45 18.03 -28.16 40.54
C LEU A 45 19.41 -27.51 40.31
N ILE A 46 20.05 -26.97 41.36
CA ILE A 46 21.39 -26.33 41.29
C ILE A 46 22.41 -27.10 42.15
N ARG A 47 22.74 -28.33 41.73
CA ARG A 47 23.91 -29.09 42.22
C ARG A 47 24.55 -29.95 41.12
N GLN A 48 25.29 -29.31 40.18
CA GLN A 48 26.45 -29.90 39.48
C GLN A 48 27.06 -28.93 38.45
N ARG A 49 28.11 -28.19 38.84
CA ARG A 49 29.37 -27.95 38.09
C ARG A 49 30.29 -26.97 38.86
N PRO A 50 31.61 -26.96 38.58
CA PRO A 50 32.61 -26.40 39.50
C PRO A 50 32.77 -24.88 39.42
N SER A 51 33.42 -24.35 40.46
CA SER A 51 33.77 -22.95 40.66
C SER A 51 34.74 -22.38 39.63
N ILE A 52 34.48 -21.13 39.22
CA ILE A 52 35.47 -20.20 38.66
C ILE A 52 35.41 -18.94 39.51
N GLU A 53 36.56 -18.45 39.97
CA GLU A 53 36.64 -17.29 40.85
C GLU A 53 36.34 -15.99 40.09
N ILE A 54 35.62 -15.06 40.73
CA ILE A 54 35.44 -13.69 40.25
C ILE A 54 36.11 -12.76 41.26
N VAL A 55 37.31 -12.30 40.94
CA VAL A 55 38.01 -11.27 41.72
C VAL A 55 37.28 -9.94 41.56
N ASN A 56 36.99 -9.29 42.68
CA ASN A 56 36.16 -8.09 42.76
C ASN A 56 36.92 -6.93 43.42
N PRO A 57 37.21 -5.84 42.70
CA PRO A 57 37.60 -4.57 43.29
C PRO A 57 36.49 -3.51 43.14
N ARG A 58 35.95 -3.04 44.27
CA ARG A 58 35.30 -1.72 44.35
C ARG A 58 36.35 -0.61 44.20
N ILE A 59 35.93 0.56 43.71
CA ILE A 59 36.34 1.90 44.22
C ILE A 59 35.39 2.97 43.64
N ASP A 60 35.22 4.06 44.39
CA ASP A 60 34.18 5.08 44.21
C ASP A 60 34.53 6.24 43.22
N PRO A 61 33.55 7.07 42.79
CA PRO A 61 33.68 7.93 41.59
C PRO A 61 34.04 9.40 41.86
N ILE A 62 34.96 9.99 41.06
CA ILE A 62 35.31 11.43 41.12
C ILE A 62 35.56 12.05 39.72
N ALA A 63 34.97 13.24 39.53
CA ALA A 63 35.29 14.36 38.60
C ALA A 63 35.19 14.23 37.06
N TYR A 64 34.59 15.28 36.47
CA TYR A 64 34.70 15.70 35.06
C TYR A 64 35.88 16.67 34.86
N ALA A 65 36.69 16.50 33.81
CA ALA A 65 37.34 17.58 33.05
C ALA A 65 37.95 17.05 31.73
N PRO A 66 37.90 17.77 30.59
CA PRO A 66 38.46 17.32 29.32
C PRO A 66 39.92 17.79 29.12
N ILE A 67 40.77 16.92 28.55
CA ILE A 67 42.15 17.27 28.16
C ILE A 67 42.29 17.36 26.63
N ARG A 68 42.72 18.53 26.15
CA ARG A 68 43.24 18.74 24.79
C ARG A 68 44.65 18.15 24.67
N ARG A 69 44.89 17.34 23.64
CA ARG A 69 46.11 17.37 22.80
C ARG A 69 45.65 17.17 21.34
N GLU A 70 45.96 18.01 20.35
CA GLU A 70 47.21 18.72 20.03
C GLU A 70 48.27 17.75 19.47
N ILE A 71 48.14 17.42 18.18
CA ILE A 71 49.23 16.89 17.35
C ILE A 71 49.41 17.88 16.19
N HIS A 72 50.56 18.55 16.19
CA HIS A 72 50.97 19.51 15.16
C HIS A 72 52.17 18.92 14.41
N HIS A 73 52.36 19.35 13.15
CA HIS A 73 53.45 19.09 12.19
C HIS A 73 53.03 18.27 10.95
N GLN A 74 53.41 18.65 9.73
CA GLN A 74 53.77 19.99 9.18
C GLN A 74 53.87 19.84 7.66
N TYR A 75 53.57 20.88 6.86
CA TYR A 75 54.52 21.40 5.88
C TYR A 75 54.08 22.78 5.32
N ARG A 76 55.06 23.69 5.31
CA ARG A 76 55.23 25.04 4.73
C ARG A 76 54.09 25.63 3.86
N LEU A 77 53.58 26.85 4.15
CA LEU A 77 54.23 28.19 4.12
C LEU A 77 54.48 28.70 2.67
N THR A 78 53.58 29.53 2.10
CA THR A 78 53.61 31.03 1.99
C THR A 78 54.38 31.56 0.76
N PRO A 79 54.19 32.83 0.27
CA PRO A 79 53.51 33.97 0.89
C PRO A 79 52.46 34.73 0.02
N SER A 80 51.98 35.83 0.59
CA SER A 80 50.96 36.80 0.19
C SER A 80 51.24 37.67 -1.05
N THR A 81 50.17 38.27 -1.59
CA THR A 81 50.18 39.67 -2.09
C THR A 81 48.89 40.40 -1.70
N GLN A 82 48.92 41.74 -1.61
CA GLN A 82 47.80 42.61 -1.22
C GLN A 82 47.28 43.50 -2.36
N HIS A 83 46.08 44.05 -2.12
CA HIS A 83 45.62 45.41 -2.50
C HIS A 83 45.16 45.76 -3.94
N ASN A 84 44.00 46.45 -3.92
CA ASN A 84 43.64 47.66 -4.67
C ASN A 84 43.28 47.63 -6.17
N SER A 85 41.96 47.63 -6.40
CA SER A 85 41.18 48.73 -7.03
C SER A 85 41.74 49.47 -8.26
N ASN A 86 40.97 49.44 -9.36
CA ASN A 86 40.64 50.54 -10.30
C ASN A 86 39.92 49.93 -11.55
N THR A 87 39.02 50.55 -12.33
CA THR A 87 38.27 51.83 -12.23
C THR A 87 37.10 51.87 -13.24
N LEU A 88 35.98 52.52 -12.86
CA LEU A 88 35.12 53.43 -13.65
C LEU A 88 34.37 53.01 -14.96
N LYS A 89 33.09 53.46 -14.98
CA LYS A 89 32.25 53.95 -16.12
C LYS A 89 31.84 52.95 -17.21
N ALA A 90 30.57 52.71 -17.57
CA ALA A 90 29.26 53.42 -17.53
C ALA A 90 28.85 54.17 -18.81
N ASN A 91 27.82 53.63 -19.49
CA ASN A 91 26.72 54.26 -20.25
C ASN A 91 25.82 53.10 -20.72
N SER A 92 24.50 53.01 -20.48
CA SER A 92 23.37 53.92 -20.71
C SER A 92 22.87 53.96 -22.17
N THR A 93 21.73 53.33 -22.45
CA THR A 93 20.52 53.99 -23.00
C THR A 93 19.36 52.99 -23.13
N SER A 94 18.14 53.47 -22.91
CA SER A 94 16.90 52.74 -23.19
C SER A 94 16.51 52.87 -24.65
N ARG A 95 15.83 51.86 -25.23
CA ARG A 95 14.94 52.06 -26.39
C ARG A 95 13.85 50.99 -26.51
N THR A 96 12.62 51.41 -26.30
CA THR A 96 11.40 50.78 -26.85
C THR A 96 11.32 50.99 -28.35
N TRP A 97 10.70 50.05 -29.08
CA TRP A 97 10.01 50.28 -30.36
C TRP A 97 8.82 49.30 -30.51
N ILE A 98 7.89 49.62 -31.42
CA ILE A 98 6.54 49.06 -31.57
C ILE A 98 6.19 49.02 -33.09
N ILE A 99 5.08 48.38 -33.51
CA ILE A 99 4.43 48.43 -34.85
C ILE A 99 5.13 47.49 -35.87
N ASP A 100 4.53 46.82 -36.88
CA ASP A 100 3.20 46.77 -37.57
C ASP A 100 2.80 45.27 -37.81
N GLN A 101 1.68 44.74 -38.35
CA GLN A 101 0.38 45.16 -38.96
C GLN A 101 -0.78 44.39 -38.26
N THR A 102 -2.07 44.75 -38.20
CA THR A 102 -3.08 45.51 -39.00
C THR A 102 -3.98 44.72 -39.99
N ASN A 103 -5.30 44.96 -39.86
CA ASN A 103 -6.41 44.88 -40.84
C ASN A 103 -6.86 43.54 -41.50
N GLN A 104 -8.11 43.14 -41.21
CA GLN A 104 -9.31 43.33 -42.08
C GLN A 104 -10.62 42.87 -41.34
N PRO A 105 -11.86 43.24 -41.77
CA PRO A 105 -12.92 43.61 -40.82
C PRO A 105 -14.25 42.79 -40.81
N ASN A 106 -15.19 43.29 -39.99
CA ASN A 106 -16.56 42.85 -39.69
C ASN A 106 -17.58 42.75 -40.86
N LYS A 107 -18.70 42.04 -40.57
CA LYS A 107 -20.13 42.51 -40.57
C LYS A 107 -21.17 41.94 -41.58
N HIS A 108 -22.40 41.76 -41.05
CA HIS A 108 -23.76 41.83 -41.66
C HIS A 108 -24.47 40.61 -42.32
N SER A 109 -25.81 40.62 -42.13
CA SER A 109 -26.93 39.85 -42.75
C SER A 109 -26.94 38.32 -42.59
N SER A 110 -28.01 37.60 -42.22
CA SER A 110 -29.49 37.72 -42.24
C SER A 110 -30.25 37.17 -43.47
N LYS A 111 -31.37 36.48 -43.18
CA LYS A 111 -32.47 35.96 -44.03
C LYS A 111 -32.29 34.69 -44.90
N HIS A 112 -33.11 33.68 -44.53
CA HIS A 112 -33.99 32.81 -45.36
C HIS A 112 -33.52 31.99 -46.58
N ASN A 113 -34.31 30.92 -46.81
CA ASN A 113 -34.46 30.07 -48.01
C ASN A 113 -33.36 29.03 -48.29
N SER A 114 -33.62 27.94 -49.04
CA SER A 114 -34.67 26.89 -48.92
C SER A 114 -34.47 25.83 -50.02
N HIS A 115 -34.91 24.58 -49.77
CA HIS A 115 -35.15 23.49 -50.74
C HIS A 115 -33.97 22.81 -51.48
N LYS A 116 -34.19 21.50 -51.78
CA LYS A 116 -33.47 20.58 -52.70
C LYS A 116 -32.03 20.20 -52.26
N ARG A 117 -31.53 18.97 -52.43
CA ARG A 117 -32.02 17.63 -52.89
C ARG A 117 -31.22 16.61 -52.02
N SER A 118 -31.68 15.47 -51.50
CA SER A 118 -32.42 14.33 -52.07
C SER A 118 -31.68 13.62 -53.22
N PHE A 119 -30.84 12.63 -52.89
CA PHE A 119 -30.68 11.29 -53.52
C PHE A 119 -29.69 10.46 -52.65
N ASP A 120 -29.42 9.20 -53.02
CA ASP A 120 -28.37 8.30 -52.49
C ASP A 120 -28.55 7.69 -51.07
N GLU A 121 -29.73 7.13 -50.75
CA GLU A 121 -29.90 6.29 -49.53
C GLU A 121 -30.63 4.93 -49.74
N GLU A 122 -30.94 4.53 -50.98
CA GLU A 122 -31.84 3.38 -51.25
C GLU A 122 -31.13 2.07 -51.73
N GLU A 123 -29.83 2.08 -52.01
CA GLU A 123 -29.13 0.89 -52.55
C GLU A 123 -28.45 -0.01 -51.49
N SER A 124 -28.36 0.44 -50.23
CA SER A 124 -27.59 -0.26 -49.18
C SER A 124 -28.37 -1.41 -48.50
N LEU A 125 -29.71 -1.30 -48.42
CA LEU A 125 -30.55 -2.21 -47.63
C LEU A 125 -30.75 -3.60 -48.25
N VAL A 126 -30.63 -3.74 -49.58
CA VAL A 126 -30.93 -4.99 -50.30
C VAL A 126 -29.92 -6.11 -50.03
N LYS A 127 -28.69 -5.80 -49.57
CA LYS A 127 -27.61 -6.78 -49.36
C LYS A 127 -27.63 -7.51 -48.01
N TYR A 128 -28.35 -7.02 -47.00
CA TYR A 128 -28.26 -7.60 -45.64
C TYR A 128 -29.31 -8.71 -45.36
N GLN A 129 -30.40 -8.75 -46.13
CA GLN A 129 -31.59 -9.57 -45.80
C GLN A 129 -31.64 -10.96 -46.46
N ARG A 130 -30.53 -11.47 -47.03
CA ARG A 130 -30.50 -12.73 -47.80
C ARG A 130 -29.44 -13.76 -47.33
N ARG A 131 -29.14 -13.82 -46.03
CA ARG A 131 -28.20 -14.81 -45.43
C ARG A 131 -28.68 -15.47 -44.13
N LEU A 132 -30.00 -15.60 -43.94
CA LEU A 132 -30.58 -16.48 -42.92
C LEU A 132 -31.72 -17.31 -43.54
N ILE A 133 -31.95 -18.52 -43.01
CA ILE A 133 -33.03 -19.48 -43.31
C ILE A 133 -32.91 -20.25 -44.65
N SER A 134 -32.46 -21.51 -44.58
CA SER A 134 -33.17 -22.73 -45.08
C SER A 134 -32.30 -24.01 -44.81
N PRO A 135 -32.86 -25.25 -44.79
CA PRO A 135 -32.36 -26.27 -43.84
C PRO A 135 -32.04 -27.69 -44.39
N ARG A 136 -31.41 -28.50 -43.52
CA ARG A 136 -31.41 -29.98 -43.43
C ARG A 136 -31.02 -30.84 -44.67
N ARG A 137 -30.03 -31.73 -44.47
CA ARG A 137 -30.22 -33.20 -44.56
C ARG A 137 -29.05 -34.01 -43.98
N ASN A 138 -29.31 -35.25 -43.60
CA ASN A 138 -28.31 -36.28 -43.27
C ASN A 138 -28.06 -37.16 -44.51
N SER A 139 -26.84 -37.67 -44.68
CA SER A 139 -26.59 -38.90 -45.44
C SER A 139 -25.32 -39.61 -44.95
N SER A 140 -25.32 -40.93 -45.14
CA SER A 140 -24.42 -41.94 -44.57
C SER A 140 -23.21 -42.30 -45.44
N PHE A 141 -22.18 -42.87 -44.81
CA PHE A 141 -21.22 -43.87 -45.35
C PHE A 141 -20.36 -43.54 -46.59
N ALA A 142 -19.03 -43.64 -46.45
CA ALA A 142 -18.16 -44.54 -47.23
C ALA A 142 -16.70 -44.54 -46.68
N HIS A 143 -15.96 -45.62 -46.91
CA HIS A 143 -14.48 -45.64 -46.77
C HIS A 143 -13.80 -45.08 -48.04
N GLY A 144 -12.55 -44.65 -47.89
CA GLY A 144 -11.65 -44.38 -49.01
C GLY A 144 -10.22 -44.13 -48.51
N ASP A 145 -9.33 -45.09 -48.71
CA ASP A 145 -7.90 -44.94 -48.40
C ASP A 145 -7.26 -43.85 -49.26
N PHE A 146 -6.39 -43.02 -48.67
CA PHE A 146 -5.32 -42.37 -49.42
C PHE A 146 -4.06 -42.23 -48.58
N LYS A 147 -2.90 -42.52 -49.20
CA LYS A 147 -1.59 -42.50 -48.53
C LYS A 147 -1.15 -41.07 -48.23
N GLY A 148 -1.01 -40.73 -46.95
CA GLY A 148 -0.16 -39.63 -46.50
C GLY A 148 1.32 -40.03 -46.52
N LYS A 149 2.22 -39.05 -46.70
CA LYS A 149 3.64 -39.23 -46.41
C LYS A 149 3.88 -38.97 -44.91
N ASP A 150 4.83 -39.67 -44.33
CA ASP A 150 5.43 -39.30 -43.05
C ASP A 150 6.37 -38.10 -43.22
N ASN A 151 6.51 -37.31 -42.14
CA ASN A 151 7.54 -36.32 -41.83
C ASN A 151 7.63 -35.07 -42.74
N ASP A 152 7.27 -33.91 -42.14
CA ASP A 152 7.99 -32.62 -42.22
C ASP A 152 7.22 -31.46 -41.48
N ASP A 153 6.09 -31.73 -40.80
CA ASP A 153 5.25 -30.69 -40.17
C ASP A 153 5.62 -30.27 -38.71
N ASP A 154 6.42 -31.04 -37.96
CA ASP A 154 6.70 -30.78 -36.53
C ASP A 154 7.53 -29.49 -36.27
N ASP A 155 8.17 -28.93 -37.30
CA ASP A 155 9.19 -27.87 -37.14
C ASP A 155 8.58 -26.45 -37.14
N ASP A 156 7.35 -26.25 -37.59
CA ASP A 156 6.73 -24.91 -37.75
C ASP A 156 5.85 -24.45 -36.57
N ASP A 157 5.34 -25.36 -35.75
CA ASP A 157 4.55 -25.00 -34.56
C ASP A 157 5.43 -24.27 -33.50
N GLU A 158 6.68 -24.71 -33.30
CA GLU A 158 7.63 -24.05 -32.39
C GLU A 158 8.09 -22.68 -32.92
N LYS A 159 8.13 -22.48 -34.24
CA LYS A 159 8.41 -21.16 -34.85
C LYS A 159 7.27 -20.16 -34.63
N SER A 160 6.06 -20.60 -34.31
CA SER A 160 4.91 -19.72 -34.06
C SER A 160 4.94 -19.03 -32.67
N GLU A 161 5.57 -19.64 -31.65
CA GLU A 161 5.50 -19.17 -30.24
C GLU A 161 6.19 -17.82 -30.02
N ASN A 162 7.12 -17.40 -30.88
CA ASN A 162 7.92 -16.17 -30.71
C ASN A 162 7.30 -14.91 -31.35
N LYS A 163 5.96 -14.81 -31.40
CA LYS A 163 5.31 -13.49 -31.47
C LYS A 163 5.70 -12.68 -30.24
N THR A 164 6.60 -11.71 -30.42
CA THR A 164 7.05 -10.81 -29.35
C THR A 164 5.85 -10.22 -28.61
N LEU A 165 5.98 -10.01 -27.29
CA LEU A 165 4.89 -9.53 -26.42
C LEU A 165 4.15 -8.33 -27.02
N TRP A 166 4.87 -7.43 -27.68
CA TRP A 166 4.32 -6.23 -28.31
C TRP A 166 3.55 -6.47 -29.60
N ASN A 167 3.70 -7.60 -30.29
CA ASN A 167 3.03 -7.87 -31.56
C ASN A 167 1.59 -8.40 -31.41
N LEU A 168 1.16 -8.74 -30.19
CA LEU A 168 -0.22 -9.14 -29.89
C LEU A 168 -1.20 -7.95 -29.87
N TYR A 169 -0.72 -6.75 -29.56
CA TYR A 169 -1.55 -5.55 -29.38
C TYR A 169 -1.61 -4.68 -30.63
N SER A 170 -2.77 -4.08 -30.95
CA SER A 170 -2.87 -3.03 -31.97
C SER A 170 -2.16 -1.75 -31.53
N SER A 171 -1.74 -0.91 -32.48
CA SER A 171 -1.03 0.35 -32.17
C SER A 171 -1.79 1.31 -31.23
N LYS A 172 -3.12 1.19 -31.14
CA LYS A 172 -3.94 1.96 -30.18
C LYS A 172 -3.85 1.38 -28.77
N GLU A 173 -3.95 0.06 -28.64
CA GLU A 173 -3.70 -0.65 -27.37
C GLU A 173 -2.27 -0.37 -26.88
N LYS A 174 -1.24 -0.49 -27.74
CA LYS A 174 0.16 -0.17 -27.37
C LYS A 174 0.29 1.23 -26.76
N ARG A 175 -0.33 2.24 -27.39
CA ARG A 175 -0.31 3.62 -26.89
C ARG A 175 -1.04 3.77 -25.55
N ASN A 176 -2.20 3.13 -25.39
CA ASN A 176 -2.97 3.16 -24.14
C ASN A 176 -2.25 2.43 -23.00
N ILE A 177 -1.65 1.26 -23.27
CA ILE A 177 -0.83 0.49 -22.32
C ILE A 177 0.36 1.34 -21.85
N LEU A 178 1.09 1.99 -22.78
CA LEU A 178 2.21 2.86 -22.43
C LEU A 178 1.79 4.06 -21.57
N ILE A 179 0.70 4.74 -21.93
CA ILE A 179 0.14 5.86 -21.13
C ILE A 179 -0.28 5.35 -19.74
N TYR A 180 -0.92 4.18 -19.65
CA TYR A 180 -1.35 3.59 -18.40
C TYR A 180 -0.17 3.22 -17.50
N ILE A 181 0.87 2.59 -18.04
CA ILE A 181 2.13 2.26 -17.34
C ILE A 181 2.81 3.53 -16.81
N ILE A 182 2.94 4.59 -17.63
CA ILE A 182 3.56 5.85 -17.16
C ILE A 182 2.79 6.41 -15.96
N GLY A 183 1.45 6.45 -16.01
CA GLY A 183 0.65 6.91 -14.88
C GLY A 183 0.73 5.98 -13.65
N ILE A 184 0.65 4.65 -13.82
CA ILE A 184 0.71 3.71 -12.68
C ILE A 184 2.07 3.77 -11.96
N MET A 185 3.16 4.03 -12.69
CA MET A 185 4.49 4.26 -12.12
C MET A 185 4.56 5.57 -11.33
N LEU A 186 4.07 6.68 -11.90
CA LEU A 186 3.98 7.97 -11.19
C LEU A 186 3.15 7.84 -9.90
N TYR A 187 2.01 7.15 -9.98
CA TYR A 187 1.14 6.85 -8.85
C TYR A 187 1.84 6.01 -7.77
N LYS A 188 2.38 4.83 -8.09
CA LYS A 188 3.00 3.94 -7.09
C LYS A 188 4.24 4.56 -6.45
N PHE A 189 5.08 5.25 -7.21
CA PHE A 189 6.22 5.98 -6.65
C PHE A 189 5.75 7.04 -5.63
N GLY A 190 4.73 7.83 -5.97
CA GLY A 190 4.16 8.81 -5.06
C GLY A 190 3.48 8.18 -3.83
N LEU A 191 2.82 7.04 -4.01
CA LEU A 191 2.11 6.31 -2.95
C LEU A 191 3.06 5.77 -1.87
N GLU A 192 4.20 5.18 -2.26
CA GLU A 192 5.23 4.77 -1.30
C GLU A 192 5.80 5.97 -0.54
N ALA A 193 6.13 7.05 -1.27
CA ALA A 193 6.63 8.28 -0.66
C ALA A 193 5.64 8.92 0.32
N PHE A 194 4.35 8.80 0.03
CA PHE A 194 3.26 9.27 0.89
C PHE A 194 3.10 8.42 2.15
N ASN A 195 2.88 7.12 1.99
CA ASN A 195 2.63 6.18 3.08
C ASN A 195 3.82 6.16 4.06
N GLY A 196 5.03 6.01 3.51
CA GLY A 196 6.27 5.98 4.29
C GLY A 196 6.52 7.25 5.10
N SER A 197 6.27 8.41 4.49
CA SER A 197 6.43 9.70 5.16
C SER A 197 5.39 9.93 6.24
N ILE A 198 4.10 9.65 5.99
CA ILE A 198 3.04 9.88 6.98
C ILE A 198 3.18 8.95 8.18
N VAL A 199 3.51 7.67 7.99
CA VAL A 199 3.72 6.75 9.11
C VAL A 199 4.91 7.20 9.97
N SER A 200 6.00 7.66 9.33
CA SER A 200 7.17 8.21 10.03
C SER A 200 6.90 9.54 10.73
N LEU A 201 6.09 10.42 10.11
CA LEU A 201 5.65 11.70 10.69
C LEU A 201 4.75 11.48 11.91
N ALA A 202 3.74 10.60 11.80
CA ALA A 202 2.84 10.27 12.88
C ALA A 202 3.61 9.66 14.07
N ALA A 203 4.50 8.70 13.81
CA ALA A 203 5.33 8.10 14.87
C ALA A 203 6.17 9.16 15.60
N ASN A 204 6.83 10.05 14.87
CA ASN A 204 7.67 11.10 15.47
C ASN A 204 6.86 12.18 16.21
N ARG A 205 5.67 12.55 15.73
CA ARG A 205 4.82 13.54 16.40
C ARG A 205 4.16 12.97 17.66
N TYR A 206 3.72 11.71 17.68
CA TYR A 206 3.19 11.10 18.90
C TYR A 206 4.26 10.91 19.99
N ASP A 207 5.50 10.62 19.61
CA ASP A 207 6.64 10.66 20.53
C ASP A 207 6.89 12.07 21.09
N ARG A 208 6.91 13.10 20.22
CA ARG A 208 7.06 14.51 20.63
C ARG A 208 5.97 14.92 21.62
N ASP A 209 4.71 14.62 21.30
CA ASP A 209 3.57 15.04 22.12
C ASP A 209 3.57 14.32 23.48
N ALA A 210 4.03 13.06 23.54
CA ALA A 210 4.26 12.34 24.79
C ALA A 210 5.39 12.97 25.63
N MET A 211 6.54 13.28 25.01
CA MET A 211 7.66 13.99 25.65
C MET A 211 7.25 15.36 26.20
N GLN A 212 6.51 16.16 25.42
CA GLN A 212 6.06 17.50 25.80
C GLN A 212 5.02 17.50 26.93
N SER A 213 4.24 16.41 27.07
CA SER A 213 3.21 16.27 28.11
C SER A 213 3.68 15.47 29.34
N GLY A 214 4.89 14.91 29.32
CA GLY A 214 5.39 14.03 30.39
C GLY A 214 4.64 12.70 30.50
N MET A 215 3.92 12.29 29.45
CA MET A 215 3.10 11.08 29.44
C MET A 215 3.83 9.87 28.83
N SER A 216 3.38 8.67 29.19
CA SER A 216 3.78 7.42 28.54
C SER A 216 3.54 7.47 27.03
N ALA A 217 4.49 7.02 26.21
CA ALA A 217 4.33 6.94 24.76
C ALA A 217 3.19 5.98 24.38
N LYS A 218 2.35 6.37 23.41
CA LYS A 218 1.26 5.56 22.82
C LYS A 218 1.36 5.58 21.29
N THR A 219 2.58 5.54 20.81
CA THR A 219 2.97 5.90 19.46
C THR A 219 2.49 4.86 18.45
N PHE A 220 2.64 3.57 18.74
CA PHE A 220 2.20 2.50 17.85
C PHE A 220 0.72 2.16 18.02
N GLU A 221 0.12 2.39 19.20
CA GLU A 221 -1.35 2.41 19.35
C GLU A 221 -1.99 3.40 18.36
N LYS A 222 -1.47 4.64 18.28
CA LYS A 222 -2.04 5.69 17.41
C LYS A 222 -1.65 5.54 15.94
N VAL A 223 -0.42 5.14 15.62
CA VAL A 223 -0.04 4.81 14.23
C VAL A 223 -0.88 3.64 13.71
N GLY A 224 -1.06 2.58 14.51
CA GLY A 224 -1.90 1.44 14.15
C GLY A 224 -3.36 1.82 13.88
N LEU A 225 -3.92 2.72 14.71
CA LEU A 225 -5.26 3.28 14.53
C LEU A 225 -5.40 4.11 13.24
N ILE A 226 -4.42 4.97 12.93
CA ILE A 226 -4.41 5.79 11.72
C ILE A 226 -4.42 4.91 10.45
N ILE A 227 -3.60 3.85 10.42
CA ILE A 227 -3.52 2.95 9.26
C ILE A 227 -4.80 2.11 9.13
N GLY A 228 -5.33 1.59 10.25
CA GLY A 228 -6.59 0.83 10.25
C GLY A 228 -7.79 1.65 9.77
N LEU A 229 -7.92 2.90 10.23
CA LEU A 229 -8.98 3.81 9.78
C LEU A 229 -8.83 4.19 8.30
N ASN A 230 -7.61 4.42 7.81
CA ASN A 230 -7.38 4.65 6.38
C ASN A 230 -7.85 3.47 5.51
N GLN A 231 -7.54 2.23 5.89
CA GLN A 231 -8.01 1.04 5.19
C GLN A 231 -9.54 0.91 5.23
N ALA A 232 -10.19 1.18 6.37
CA ALA A 232 -11.65 1.23 6.45
C ALA A 232 -12.24 2.31 5.52
N CYS A 233 -11.57 3.45 5.36
CA CYS A 233 -11.93 4.48 4.38
C CYS A 233 -11.68 4.06 2.91
N GLN A 234 -10.73 3.16 2.62
CA GLN A 234 -10.56 2.59 1.28
C GLN A 234 -11.79 1.76 0.86
N CYS A 235 -12.42 0.99 1.76
CA CYS A 235 -13.71 0.34 1.48
C CYS A 235 -14.79 1.35 1.04
N ILE A 236 -14.88 2.48 1.75
CA ILE A 236 -15.84 3.55 1.43
C ILE A 236 -15.55 4.12 0.03
N GLY A 237 -14.28 4.36 -0.30
CA GLY A 237 -13.84 4.77 -1.64
C GLY A 237 -14.30 3.80 -2.75
N SER A 238 -14.06 2.50 -2.55
CA SER A 238 -14.46 1.45 -3.48
C SER A 238 -15.98 1.32 -3.65
N ILE A 239 -16.79 1.67 -2.65
CA ILE A 239 -18.26 1.71 -2.76
C ILE A 239 -18.72 2.97 -3.54
N LEU A 240 -18.12 4.13 -3.26
CA LEU A 240 -18.48 5.41 -3.89
C LEU A 240 -18.20 5.45 -5.41
N ILE A 241 -17.27 4.62 -5.90
CA ILE A 241 -16.80 4.66 -7.29
C ILE A 241 -17.77 3.98 -8.27
N ALA A 242 -18.50 2.95 -7.84
CA ALA A 242 -19.44 2.19 -8.67
C ALA A 242 -20.54 3.04 -9.34
N PRO A 243 -21.24 3.98 -8.64
CA PRO A 243 -22.19 4.89 -9.30
C PRO A 243 -21.51 5.98 -10.15
N LEU A 244 -20.22 6.25 -9.97
CA LEU A 244 -19.48 7.25 -10.76
C LEU A 244 -19.09 6.68 -12.13
N ILE A 245 -18.48 5.50 -12.19
CA ILE A 245 -18.08 4.85 -13.46
C ILE A 245 -19.29 4.45 -14.34
N LYS A 246 -20.47 4.25 -13.75
CA LYS A 246 -21.73 4.06 -14.50
C LYS A 246 -22.26 5.34 -15.18
N ARG A 247 -21.76 6.52 -14.78
CA ARG A 247 -22.25 7.83 -15.26
C ARG A 247 -21.20 8.65 -16.01
N TRP A 248 -19.91 8.38 -15.78
CA TRP A 248 -18.78 9.11 -16.36
C TRP A 248 -17.71 8.12 -16.86
N PRO A 249 -16.95 8.44 -17.93
CA PRO A 249 -15.92 7.54 -18.45
C PRO A 249 -14.86 7.19 -17.40
N THR A 250 -14.46 5.91 -17.33
CA THR A 250 -13.50 5.35 -16.36
C THR A 250 -12.25 6.23 -16.17
N ARG A 251 -11.63 6.66 -17.28
CA ARG A 251 -10.45 7.55 -17.29
C ARG A 251 -10.66 8.87 -16.56
N THR A 252 -11.85 9.46 -16.69
CA THR A 252 -12.19 10.78 -16.12
C THR A 252 -12.42 10.64 -14.63
N VAL A 253 -13.12 9.58 -14.21
CA VAL A 253 -13.30 9.25 -12.79
C VAL A 253 -11.96 8.97 -12.11
N LEU A 254 -11.06 8.20 -12.75
CA LEU A 254 -9.70 7.98 -12.25
C LEU A 254 -8.92 9.27 -12.10
N SER A 255 -8.86 10.08 -13.17
CA SER A 255 -8.07 11.32 -13.21
C SER A 255 -8.52 12.30 -12.12
N ILE A 256 -9.83 12.40 -11.87
CA ILE A 256 -10.39 13.20 -10.77
C ILE A 256 -10.05 12.57 -9.41
N SER A 257 -10.13 11.25 -9.27
CA SER A 257 -9.86 10.56 -7.99
C SER A 257 -8.40 10.73 -7.54
N ILE A 258 -7.43 10.57 -8.45
CA ILE A 258 -6.02 10.76 -8.13
C ILE A 258 -5.66 12.24 -7.94
N PHE A 259 -6.35 13.17 -8.60
CA PHE A 259 -6.22 14.61 -8.35
C PHE A 259 -6.80 15.04 -6.99
N LEU A 260 -7.92 14.43 -6.55
CA LEU A 260 -8.43 14.62 -5.18
C LEU A 260 -7.46 14.05 -4.14
N PHE A 261 -6.84 12.90 -4.41
CA PHE A 261 -5.77 12.34 -3.57
C PHE A 261 -4.57 13.32 -3.50
N SER A 262 -4.15 13.91 -4.62
CA SER A 262 -3.11 14.95 -4.67
C SER A 262 -3.42 16.12 -3.72
N ILE A 263 -4.65 16.64 -3.74
CA ILE A 263 -5.10 17.73 -2.86
C ILE A 263 -5.08 17.31 -1.38
N PHE A 264 -5.64 16.14 -1.05
CA PHE A 264 -5.67 15.66 0.33
C PHE A 264 -4.26 15.33 0.87
N ALA A 265 -3.35 14.84 0.01
CA ALA A 265 -1.95 14.64 0.35
C ALA A 265 -1.21 15.97 0.59
N ALA A 266 -1.49 17.02 -0.20
CA ALA A 266 -0.90 18.34 -0.01
C ALA A 266 -1.35 19.01 1.31
N LEU A 267 -2.56 18.71 1.78
CA LEU A 267 -3.20 19.39 2.92
C LEU A 267 -2.35 19.35 4.21
N LEU A 268 -1.68 18.23 4.51
CA LEU A 268 -0.83 18.13 5.71
C LEU A 268 0.42 19.03 5.64
N MET A 269 1.06 19.18 4.47
CA MET A 269 2.21 20.08 4.27
C MET A 269 1.79 21.55 4.36
N ILE A 270 0.60 21.87 3.84
CA ILE A 270 0.01 23.22 3.92
C ILE A 270 -0.25 23.58 5.40
N ILE A 271 -0.81 22.65 6.18
CA ILE A 271 -1.09 22.87 7.60
C ILE A 271 0.19 22.93 8.45
N ASP A 272 1.20 22.10 8.18
CA ASP A 272 2.49 22.18 8.89
C ASP A 272 3.15 23.55 8.64
N GLY A 273 3.23 23.99 7.38
CA GLY A 273 3.79 25.32 7.03
C GLY A 273 2.97 26.49 7.59
N ALA A 274 1.64 26.44 7.49
CA ALA A 274 0.75 27.47 8.03
C ALA A 274 0.81 27.59 9.56
N THR A 275 1.27 26.55 10.26
CA THR A 275 1.49 26.55 11.71
C THR A 275 2.98 26.70 12.10
N GLY A 276 3.80 27.25 11.21
CA GLY A 276 5.19 27.63 11.46
C GLY A 276 6.23 26.54 11.19
N GLY A 277 5.81 25.40 10.64
CA GLY A 277 6.66 24.30 10.22
C GLY A 277 7.63 24.67 9.09
N LYS A 278 8.75 23.97 9.05
CA LYS A 278 9.89 24.26 8.17
C LYS A 278 10.51 22.96 7.66
N ILE A 279 11.24 23.09 6.54
CA ILE A 279 12.12 22.03 6.05
C ILE A 279 13.20 21.74 7.10
N LYS A 280 13.48 20.45 7.35
CA LYS A 280 14.52 19.99 8.28
C LYS A 280 15.87 20.67 7.97
N PRO A 281 16.54 21.31 8.95
CA PRO A 281 17.81 21.99 8.69
C PRO A 281 18.94 21.05 8.25
N ASN A 282 19.97 21.59 7.61
CA ASN A 282 21.22 20.89 7.35
C ASN A 282 22.36 21.55 8.15
N PRO A 283 23.20 20.82 8.92
CA PRO A 283 23.18 19.38 9.21
C PRO A 283 22.54 19.09 10.59
N PHE A 284 21.23 18.82 10.64
CA PHE A 284 20.50 18.64 11.91
C PHE A 284 20.74 17.28 12.62
N TYR A 285 21.32 16.31 11.92
CA TYR A 285 21.60 14.96 12.43
C TYR A 285 23.11 14.68 12.36
N PRO A 286 23.74 14.05 13.36
CA PRO A 286 23.14 13.39 14.54
C PRO A 286 22.92 14.32 15.75
N ALA A 287 23.34 15.58 15.71
CA ALA A 287 23.38 16.46 16.88
C ALA A 287 22.03 16.72 17.58
N HIS A 288 20.90 16.57 16.86
CA HIS A 288 19.56 16.92 17.34
C HIS A 288 18.53 15.78 17.14
N GLU A 289 18.89 14.53 17.47
CA GLU A 289 18.07 13.32 17.26
C GLU A 289 16.68 13.32 17.96
N HIS A 290 16.44 14.23 18.92
CA HIS A 290 15.13 14.42 19.57
C HIS A 290 14.56 15.83 19.43
N ASP A 291 15.13 16.66 18.55
CA ASP A 291 14.57 17.98 18.25
C ASP A 291 13.49 17.87 17.18
N TYR A 292 12.31 18.38 17.50
CA TYR A 292 11.13 18.42 16.64
C TYR A 292 10.67 19.86 16.36
N SER A 293 11.52 20.87 16.60
CA SER A 293 11.26 22.31 16.43
C SER A 293 10.95 22.74 14.99
N TYR A 294 11.27 21.91 14.00
CA TYR A 294 10.94 22.15 12.59
C TYR A 294 9.52 21.72 12.19
N TYR A 295 8.78 21.01 13.06
CA TYR A 295 7.38 20.65 12.81
C TYR A 295 6.41 21.79 13.18
N GLY A 296 5.39 22.00 12.35
CA GLY A 296 4.33 22.98 12.58
C GLY A 296 3.49 22.69 13.82
N ASN A 297 3.02 23.75 14.49
CA ASN A 297 2.24 23.69 15.71
C ASN A 297 0.74 23.42 15.45
N TYR A 298 0.40 22.19 15.07
CA TYR A 298 -0.97 21.68 15.00
C TYR A 298 -1.16 20.41 15.85
N PRO A 299 -2.39 20.13 16.34
CA PRO A 299 -2.68 18.92 17.12
C PRO A 299 -2.47 17.65 16.28
N THR A 300 -1.59 16.73 16.71
CA THR A 300 -1.17 15.58 15.90
C THR A 300 -2.32 14.66 15.47
N ASN A 301 -3.40 14.58 16.25
CA ASN A 301 -4.62 13.85 15.88
C ASN A 301 -5.31 14.38 14.59
N LEU A 302 -4.95 15.57 14.10
CA LEU A 302 -5.39 16.11 12.81
C LEU A 302 -4.90 15.27 11.61
N ILE A 303 -3.85 14.44 11.80
CA ILE A 303 -3.44 13.44 10.80
C ILE A 303 -4.55 12.41 10.55
N ILE A 304 -5.34 12.04 11.58
CA ILE A 304 -6.40 11.01 11.47
C ILE A 304 -7.43 11.37 10.37
N PRO A 305 -8.19 12.49 10.43
CA PRO A 305 -9.20 12.79 9.42
C PRO A 305 -8.61 13.02 8.03
N ILE A 306 -7.42 13.61 7.91
CA ILE A 306 -6.79 13.85 6.60
C ILE A 306 -6.34 12.54 5.97
N TYR A 307 -5.74 11.62 6.75
CA TYR A 307 -5.35 10.31 6.25
C TYR A 307 -6.56 9.42 5.94
N CYS A 308 -7.68 9.58 6.64
CA CYS A 308 -8.97 8.99 6.27
C CYS A 308 -9.48 9.49 4.92
N LEU A 309 -9.43 10.81 4.65
CA LEU A 309 -9.81 11.37 3.34
C LEU A 309 -8.93 10.83 2.20
N THR A 310 -7.62 10.69 2.42
CA THR A 310 -6.75 10.02 1.44
C THR A 310 -7.08 8.54 1.28
N GLY A 311 -7.53 7.84 2.33
CA GLY A 311 -8.02 6.47 2.23
C GLY A 311 -9.21 6.33 1.27
N ILE A 312 -10.16 7.26 1.32
CA ILE A 312 -11.30 7.29 0.37
C ILE A 312 -10.80 7.43 -1.07
N ALA A 313 -9.93 8.41 -1.33
CA ALA A 313 -9.39 8.63 -2.68
C ALA A 313 -8.52 7.46 -3.18
N TYR A 314 -7.75 6.84 -2.28
CA TYR A 314 -6.95 5.65 -2.55
C TYR A 314 -7.82 4.45 -2.97
N GLY A 315 -8.89 4.14 -2.23
CA GLY A 315 -9.84 3.07 -2.59
C GLY A 315 -10.54 3.29 -3.94
N MET A 316 -10.87 4.55 -4.28
CA MET A 316 -11.42 4.92 -5.58
C MET A 316 -10.43 4.65 -6.73
N VAL A 317 -9.14 4.98 -6.55
CA VAL A 317 -8.08 4.72 -7.54
C VAL A 317 -7.80 3.22 -7.67
N GLU A 318 -7.70 2.50 -6.55
CA GLU A 318 -7.38 1.07 -6.53
C GLU A 318 -8.42 0.20 -7.26
N LEU A 319 -9.72 0.48 -7.08
CA LEU A 319 -10.73 -0.30 -7.81
C LEU A 319 -10.71 0.01 -9.31
N ILE A 320 -10.50 1.28 -9.71
CA ILE A 320 -10.44 1.62 -11.14
C ILE A 320 -9.18 1.06 -11.82
N ARG A 321 -8.03 1.00 -11.13
CA ARG A 321 -6.80 0.40 -11.69
C ARG A 321 -7.02 -1.05 -12.15
N ARG A 322 -7.90 -1.79 -11.49
CA ARG A 322 -8.25 -3.20 -11.80
C ARG A 322 -9.22 -3.33 -12.99
N ILE A 323 -9.93 -2.26 -13.33
CA ILE A 323 -10.89 -2.22 -14.46
C ILE A 323 -10.19 -1.80 -15.76
N ILE A 324 -9.19 -0.92 -15.68
CA ILE A 324 -8.57 -0.29 -16.86
C ILE A 324 -7.87 -1.25 -17.83
N PRO A 325 -7.19 -2.33 -17.41
CA PRO A 325 -6.66 -3.31 -18.36
C PRO A 325 -7.74 -3.85 -19.30
N ARG A 326 -8.92 -4.20 -18.77
CA ARG A 326 -10.08 -4.67 -19.55
C ARG A 326 -10.68 -3.56 -20.43
N ASP A 327 -10.70 -2.30 -19.97
CA ASP A 327 -11.12 -1.15 -20.79
C ASP A 327 -10.12 -0.79 -21.92
N ILE A 328 -8.91 -1.37 -21.91
CA ILE A 328 -7.86 -1.14 -22.92
C ILE A 328 -7.77 -2.29 -23.93
N VAL A 329 -7.73 -3.57 -23.50
CA VAL A 329 -7.55 -4.74 -24.39
C VAL A 329 -8.83 -5.58 -24.60
N GLY A 330 -9.93 -5.24 -23.93
CA GLY A 330 -11.20 -5.97 -24.03
C GLY A 330 -11.22 -7.26 -23.20
N SER A 331 -11.91 -8.29 -23.71
CA SER A 331 -12.14 -9.58 -23.03
C SER A 331 -11.20 -10.70 -23.53
N ASP A 332 -10.07 -10.35 -24.14
CA ASP A 332 -9.07 -11.30 -24.63
C ASP A 332 -8.17 -11.74 -23.46
N GLU A 333 -8.36 -12.98 -22.99
CA GLU A 333 -7.73 -13.48 -21.75
C GLU A 333 -6.20 -13.46 -21.82
N GLU A 334 -5.61 -13.84 -22.96
CA GLU A 334 -4.16 -13.87 -23.14
C GLU A 334 -3.57 -12.45 -23.12
N LYS A 335 -4.18 -11.51 -23.86
CA LYS A 335 -3.76 -10.09 -23.82
C LYS A 335 -3.96 -9.48 -22.44
N LEU A 336 -5.05 -9.81 -21.75
CA LEU A 336 -5.34 -9.27 -20.42
C LEU A 336 -4.31 -9.77 -19.39
N GLN A 337 -4.00 -11.07 -19.37
CA GLN A 337 -2.99 -11.64 -18.48
C GLN A 337 -1.58 -11.10 -18.79
N ARG A 338 -1.20 -11.04 -20.07
CA ARG A 338 0.10 -10.49 -20.51
C ARG A 338 0.22 -8.98 -20.23
N MET A 339 -0.89 -8.22 -20.28
CA MET A 339 -0.91 -6.81 -19.92
C MET A 339 -0.81 -6.60 -18.41
N ASP A 340 -1.61 -7.32 -17.61
CA ASP A 340 -1.66 -7.11 -16.16
C ASP A 340 -0.31 -7.44 -15.50
N ALA A 341 0.33 -8.55 -15.89
CA ALA A 341 1.68 -8.88 -15.44
C ALA A 341 2.73 -7.80 -15.82
N LEU A 342 2.67 -7.26 -17.04
CA LEU A 342 3.57 -6.19 -17.48
C LEU A 342 3.36 -4.91 -16.66
N VAL A 343 2.10 -4.53 -16.42
CA VAL A 343 1.72 -3.40 -15.57
C VAL A 343 2.21 -3.60 -14.13
N HIS A 344 2.06 -4.81 -13.58
CA HIS A 344 2.46 -5.15 -12.21
C HIS A 344 3.98 -5.07 -12.02
N VAL A 345 4.78 -5.53 -12.99
CA VAL A 345 6.25 -5.40 -12.95
C VAL A 345 6.67 -3.93 -12.94
N PHE A 346 6.09 -3.07 -13.79
CA PHE A 346 6.40 -1.64 -13.79
C PHE A 346 5.89 -0.93 -12.52
N TYR A 347 4.75 -1.34 -11.98
CA TYR A 347 4.21 -0.87 -10.70
C TYR A 347 5.23 -1.13 -9.57
N GLU A 348 5.70 -2.36 -9.37
CA GLU A 348 6.67 -2.61 -8.27
C GLU A 348 8.08 -2.08 -8.54
N VAL A 349 8.54 -1.96 -9.80
CA VAL A 349 9.77 -1.19 -10.10
C VAL A 349 9.66 0.26 -9.62
N ALA A 350 8.49 0.89 -9.79
CA ALA A 350 8.24 2.23 -9.24
C ALA A 350 8.08 2.22 -7.71
N GLY A 351 7.56 1.14 -7.12
CA GLY A 351 7.42 0.97 -5.67
C GLY A 351 8.76 0.88 -4.94
N VAL A 352 9.64 -0.01 -5.41
CA VAL A 352 11.03 -0.14 -4.91
C VAL A 352 11.77 1.19 -5.01
N SER A 353 11.64 1.86 -6.16
CA SER A 353 12.27 3.17 -6.40
C SER A 353 11.72 4.26 -5.46
N GLY A 354 10.40 4.30 -5.26
CA GLY A 354 9.73 5.27 -4.38
C GLY A 354 10.14 5.11 -2.91
N ALA A 355 10.12 3.88 -2.39
CA ALA A 355 10.52 3.59 -1.01
C ALA A 355 12.00 3.97 -0.74
N PHE A 356 12.93 3.56 -1.61
CA PHE A 356 14.34 3.89 -1.44
C PHE A 356 14.64 5.39 -1.60
N VAL A 357 14.04 6.09 -2.58
CA VAL A 357 14.21 7.56 -2.69
C VAL A 357 13.63 8.26 -1.46
N THR A 358 12.56 7.74 -0.88
CA THR A 358 11.95 8.29 0.33
C THR A 358 12.86 8.15 1.56
N GLY A 359 13.36 6.93 1.82
CA GLY A 359 14.23 6.66 2.97
C GLY A 359 15.65 7.24 2.85
N LEU A 360 16.20 7.33 1.62
CA LEU A 360 17.59 7.76 1.39
C LEU A 360 17.74 9.25 1.02
N VAL A 361 16.68 9.88 0.49
CA VAL A 361 16.77 11.25 -0.05
C VAL A 361 15.71 12.18 0.54
N LEU A 362 14.42 11.82 0.48
CA LEU A 362 13.34 12.74 0.83
C LEU A 362 13.24 12.97 2.34
N ILE A 363 13.13 11.92 3.16
CA ILE A 363 13.06 12.10 4.63
C ILE A 363 14.36 12.71 5.19
N PRO A 364 15.57 12.25 4.80
CA PRO A 364 16.81 12.84 5.33
C PRO A 364 16.97 14.34 5.01
N LYS A 365 16.63 14.78 3.79
CA LYS A 365 16.83 16.18 3.34
C LYS A 365 15.67 17.13 3.63
N LEU A 366 14.43 16.64 3.67
CA LEU A 366 13.24 17.48 3.83
C LEU A 366 12.61 17.39 5.22
N GLY A 367 12.83 16.28 5.92
CA GLY A 367 12.10 15.92 7.14
C GLY A 367 10.75 15.26 6.85
N ASN A 368 10.25 14.49 7.83
CA ASN A 368 9.01 13.71 7.67
C ASN A 368 7.76 14.57 7.36
N ASN A 369 7.81 15.87 7.64
CA ASN A 369 6.73 16.82 7.37
C ASN A 369 6.67 17.28 5.90
N TYR A 370 7.78 17.23 5.15
CA TYR A 370 7.85 17.67 3.75
C TYR A 370 8.36 16.60 2.78
N SER A 371 8.80 15.43 3.25
CA SER A 371 9.32 14.35 2.39
C SER A 371 8.31 13.86 1.35
N PHE A 372 7.02 13.93 1.63
CA PHE A 372 5.94 13.57 0.70
C PHE A 372 5.57 14.68 -0.30
N ILE A 373 6.35 15.77 -0.42
CA ILE A 373 6.15 16.86 -1.41
C ILE A 373 6.12 16.38 -2.86
N ILE A 374 6.75 15.24 -3.15
CA ILE A 374 6.72 14.65 -4.49
C ILE A 374 5.35 14.02 -4.81
N THR A 375 4.54 13.66 -3.80
CA THR A 375 3.25 12.97 -3.97
C THR A 375 2.24 13.81 -4.76
N PRO A 376 1.89 15.06 -4.36
CA PRO A 376 0.92 15.84 -5.11
C PRO A 376 1.39 16.14 -6.54
N ILE A 377 2.70 16.30 -6.74
CA ILE A 377 3.30 16.52 -8.07
C ILE A 377 3.06 15.29 -8.95
N LEU A 378 3.51 14.10 -8.50
CA LEU A 378 3.36 12.85 -9.26
C LEU A 378 1.90 12.44 -9.45
N PHE A 379 1.03 12.66 -8.47
CA PHE A 379 -0.39 12.34 -8.57
C PHE A 379 -1.11 13.28 -9.55
N THR A 380 -0.73 14.57 -9.59
CA THR A 380 -1.24 15.52 -10.59
C THR A 380 -0.73 15.18 -11.99
N LEU A 381 0.54 14.79 -12.14
CA LEU A 381 1.06 14.28 -13.41
C LEU A 381 0.36 12.99 -13.85
N SER A 382 0.08 12.06 -12.92
CA SER A 382 -0.69 10.85 -13.19
C SER A 382 -2.13 11.16 -13.64
N ALA A 383 -2.78 12.15 -13.01
CA ALA A 383 -4.09 12.64 -13.45
C ALA A 383 -4.06 13.13 -14.90
N ILE A 384 -3.05 13.93 -15.25
CA ILE A 384 -2.87 14.48 -16.60
C ILE A 384 -2.58 13.37 -17.60
N VAL A 385 -1.67 12.45 -17.30
CA VAL A 385 -1.30 11.32 -18.17
C VAL A 385 -2.50 10.40 -18.42
N TRP A 386 -3.21 9.97 -17.37
CA TRP A 386 -4.36 9.07 -17.52
C TRP A 386 -5.57 9.69 -18.21
N PHE A 387 -5.72 11.02 -18.20
CA PHE A 387 -6.74 11.72 -18.99
C PHE A 387 -6.61 11.44 -20.50
N PHE A 388 -5.39 11.19 -21.01
CA PHE A 388 -5.10 10.89 -22.42
C PHE A 388 -5.27 9.41 -22.82
N ILE A 389 -5.68 8.51 -21.90
CA ILE A 389 -6.09 7.14 -22.26
C ILE A 389 -7.33 7.23 -23.17
N ASN A 390 -7.27 6.66 -24.37
CA ASN A 390 -8.42 6.64 -25.28
C ASN A 390 -9.22 5.35 -25.07
N ALA A 391 -10.30 5.43 -24.29
CA ALA A 391 -11.12 4.28 -23.87
C ALA A 391 -11.74 3.52 -25.07
N LEU A 392 -11.16 2.38 -25.43
CA LEU A 392 -11.59 1.48 -26.50
C LEU A 392 -12.68 0.50 -26.01
N GLY A 393 -13.70 1.04 -25.33
CA GLY A 393 -14.78 0.23 -24.75
C GLY A 393 -16.02 0.99 -24.27
N SER A 394 -15.97 2.32 -24.18
CA SER A 394 -16.96 3.19 -23.51
C SER A 394 -18.38 3.24 -24.13
N LYS A 395 -18.72 2.33 -25.04
CA LYS A 395 -20.07 2.14 -25.62
C LYS A 395 -20.49 0.67 -25.77
N ALA A 396 -19.63 -0.32 -25.52
CA ALA A 396 -19.88 -1.73 -25.88
C ALA A 396 -20.34 -2.60 -24.70
N ASN A 397 -19.66 -2.51 -23.54
CA ASN A 397 -19.76 -3.55 -22.51
C ASN A 397 -20.68 -3.21 -21.33
N LEU A 398 -21.02 -1.93 -21.11
CA LEU A 398 -21.86 -1.48 -19.99
C LEU A 398 -23.35 -1.86 -20.12
N SER A 399 -23.77 -2.43 -21.26
CA SER A 399 -25.15 -2.84 -21.51
C SER A 399 -25.46 -4.31 -21.23
N ASN A 400 -24.46 -5.20 -21.17
CA ASN A 400 -24.71 -6.65 -21.20
C ASN A 400 -24.18 -7.48 -20.00
N ASP A 401 -23.03 -7.15 -19.38
CA ASP A 401 -22.36 -8.10 -18.46
C ASP A 401 -22.14 -7.61 -17.01
N GLU A 402 -22.70 -8.41 -16.09
CA GLU A 402 -22.13 -8.78 -14.79
C GLU A 402 -21.76 -7.68 -13.77
N ILE A 403 -22.65 -6.70 -13.60
CA ILE A 403 -23.05 -6.32 -12.24
C ILE A 403 -24.48 -6.83 -12.03
N PRO A 404 -24.68 -8.01 -11.41
CA PRO A 404 -25.99 -8.40 -10.91
C PRO A 404 -26.52 -7.30 -9.95
N GLY A 405 -27.82 -7.03 -9.98
CA GLY A 405 -28.40 -5.91 -9.23
C GLY A 405 -29.56 -5.17 -9.91
N GLY A 406 -30.32 -5.89 -10.75
CA GLY A 406 -31.58 -5.44 -11.34
C GLY A 406 -31.50 -4.60 -12.63
N GLN A 407 -32.50 -4.80 -13.50
CA GLN A 407 -32.79 -3.95 -14.65
C GLN A 407 -33.21 -2.54 -14.17
N ILE A 408 -32.29 -1.57 -14.19
CA ILE A 408 -32.63 -0.15 -14.00
C ILE A 408 -32.04 0.65 -15.17
N ALA A 409 -32.75 0.62 -16.30
CA ALA A 409 -32.54 1.58 -17.36
C ALA A 409 -33.17 2.93 -16.97
N ASN A 410 -32.45 4.02 -17.24
CA ASN A 410 -32.97 5.39 -17.41
C ASN A 410 -33.71 6.11 -16.25
N GLU A 411 -33.92 5.53 -15.07
CA GLU A 411 -34.30 6.34 -13.91
C GLU A 411 -33.16 7.29 -13.49
N LYS A 412 -33.45 8.59 -13.34
CA LYS A 412 -32.56 9.59 -12.74
C LYS A 412 -32.48 9.41 -11.22
N THR A 413 -32.02 8.26 -10.74
CA THR A 413 -31.87 8.01 -9.30
C THR A 413 -30.87 9.00 -8.69
N ASN A 414 -31.29 9.73 -7.66
CA ASN A 414 -30.43 10.67 -6.94
C ASN A 414 -29.12 10.00 -6.49
N TYR A 415 -27.99 10.69 -6.63
CA TYR A 415 -26.66 10.12 -6.33
C TYR A 415 -26.56 9.58 -4.90
N LEU A 416 -27.19 10.24 -3.92
CA LEU A 416 -27.30 9.73 -2.54
C LEU A 416 -28.10 8.42 -2.43
N LYS A 417 -29.18 8.25 -3.20
CA LYS A 417 -29.95 7.00 -3.28
C LYS A 417 -29.12 5.88 -3.93
N ALA A 418 -28.28 6.23 -4.91
CA ALA A 418 -27.36 5.28 -5.54
C ALA A 418 -26.21 4.86 -4.59
N ILE A 419 -25.64 5.80 -3.81
CA ILE A 419 -24.67 5.49 -2.74
C ILE A 419 -25.30 4.60 -1.67
N LEU A 420 -26.50 4.94 -1.19
CA LEU A 420 -27.18 4.15 -0.16
C LEU A 420 -27.52 2.73 -0.66
N LYS A 421 -27.98 2.58 -1.91
CA LYS A 421 -28.12 1.26 -2.55
C LYS A 421 -26.77 0.54 -2.64
N GLY A 422 -25.68 1.26 -2.94
CA GLY A 422 -24.31 0.72 -2.95
C GLY A 422 -23.86 0.16 -1.60
N PHE A 423 -24.11 0.85 -0.49
CA PHE A 423 -23.83 0.34 0.85
C PHE A 423 -24.67 -0.90 1.21
N VAL A 424 -25.97 -0.90 0.86
CA VAL A 424 -26.84 -2.07 1.08
C VAL A 424 -26.36 -3.27 0.26
N LEU A 425 -26.10 -3.10 -1.04
CA LEU A 425 -25.57 -4.14 -1.92
C LEU A 425 -24.18 -4.62 -1.47
N PHE A 426 -23.34 -3.76 -0.89
CA PHE A 426 -22.05 -4.16 -0.33
C PHE A 426 -22.23 -5.05 0.91
N GLY A 427 -23.12 -4.68 1.84
CA GLY A 427 -23.46 -5.52 3.00
C GLY A 427 -24.06 -6.87 2.59
N GLU A 428 -24.95 -6.87 1.60
CA GLU A 428 -25.50 -8.08 0.98
C GLU A 428 -24.40 -8.93 0.31
N SER A 429 -23.46 -8.30 -0.39
CA SER A 429 -22.31 -8.98 -1.00
C SER A 429 -21.41 -9.66 0.03
N VAL A 430 -21.09 -8.98 1.13
CA VAL A 430 -20.31 -9.54 2.25
C VAL A 430 -21.06 -10.72 2.89
N TYR A 431 -22.37 -10.60 3.11
CA TYR A 431 -23.20 -11.68 3.66
C TYR A 431 -23.27 -12.90 2.72
N ILE A 432 -23.52 -12.69 1.43
CA ILE A 432 -23.54 -13.76 0.42
C ILE A 432 -22.16 -14.41 0.27
N GLY A 433 -21.07 -13.63 0.29
CA GLY A 433 -19.70 -14.13 0.22
C GLY A 433 -19.33 -15.02 1.40
N GLY A 434 -19.64 -14.57 2.62
CA GLY A 434 -19.49 -15.37 3.83
C GLY A 434 -20.33 -16.65 3.78
N LYS A 435 -21.59 -16.56 3.32
CA LYS A 435 -22.44 -17.74 3.11
C LYS A 435 -21.82 -18.72 2.12
N ILE A 436 -21.26 -18.28 1.00
CA ILE A 436 -20.59 -19.14 0.00
C ILE A 436 -19.39 -19.85 0.62
N ILE A 437 -18.55 -19.12 1.36
CA ILE A 437 -17.32 -19.64 2.00
C ILE A 437 -17.64 -20.68 3.08
N PHE A 438 -18.60 -20.40 3.96
CA PHE A 438 -18.93 -21.31 5.07
C PHE A 438 -19.88 -22.46 4.69
N SER A 439 -20.73 -22.30 3.67
CA SER A 439 -21.62 -23.40 3.23
C SER A 439 -20.87 -24.49 2.45
N ASN A 440 -19.74 -24.16 1.80
CA ASN A 440 -19.00 -25.07 0.93
C ASN A 440 -17.57 -25.31 1.42
N ARG A 441 -17.26 -26.55 1.81
CA ARG A 441 -15.90 -26.99 2.17
C ARG A 441 -14.84 -26.68 1.08
N LYS A 442 -15.26 -26.55 -0.18
CA LYS A 442 -14.42 -26.11 -1.31
C LYS A 442 -13.81 -24.71 -1.12
N TYR A 443 -14.45 -23.84 -0.33
CA TYR A 443 -14.09 -22.43 -0.19
C TYR A 443 -13.68 -22.01 1.23
N ILE A 444 -13.95 -22.83 2.25
CA ILE A 444 -13.64 -22.48 3.67
C ILE A 444 -12.16 -22.14 3.92
N TRP A 445 -11.24 -22.73 3.15
CA TRP A 445 -9.80 -22.49 3.22
C TRP A 445 -9.35 -21.13 2.62
N LEU A 446 -10.18 -20.52 1.77
CA LEU A 446 -9.88 -19.21 1.19
C LEU A 446 -9.85 -18.13 2.26
N LEU A 447 -10.67 -18.23 3.32
CA LEU A 447 -10.67 -17.27 4.42
C LEU A 447 -9.29 -17.17 5.09
N PRO A 448 -8.72 -18.24 5.70
CA PRO A 448 -7.38 -18.15 6.29
C PRO A 448 -6.29 -17.82 5.26
N CYS A 449 -6.29 -18.49 4.10
CA CYS A 449 -5.22 -18.29 3.10
C CYS A 449 -5.24 -16.94 2.36
N TYR A 450 -6.33 -16.19 2.42
CA TYR A 450 -6.42 -14.84 1.85
C TYR A 450 -6.32 -13.77 2.93
N THR A 451 -7.21 -13.84 3.92
CA THR A 451 -7.39 -12.80 4.93
C THR A 451 -6.21 -12.70 5.89
N LEU A 452 -5.60 -13.84 6.29
CA LEU A 452 -4.48 -13.82 7.23
C LEU A 452 -3.16 -13.47 6.55
N THR A 453 -2.93 -13.93 5.33
CA THR A 453 -1.74 -13.62 4.53
C THR A 453 -1.66 -12.12 4.23
N LEU A 454 -2.72 -11.54 3.66
CA LEU A 454 -2.82 -10.11 3.38
C LEU A 454 -2.73 -9.26 4.65
N TYR A 455 -3.26 -9.76 5.78
CA TYR A 455 -3.09 -9.15 7.10
C TYR A 455 -1.63 -9.15 7.57
N VAL A 456 -0.92 -10.28 7.51
CA VAL A 456 0.47 -10.41 7.97
C VAL A 456 1.41 -9.58 7.11
N HIS A 457 1.33 -9.69 5.78
CA HIS A 457 2.13 -8.89 4.84
C HIS A 457 2.03 -7.40 5.15
N ARG A 458 0.80 -6.86 5.18
CA ARG A 458 0.60 -5.42 5.45
C ARG A 458 0.96 -5.04 6.89
N TYR A 459 0.89 -5.96 7.86
CA TYR A 459 1.34 -5.72 9.23
C TYR A 459 2.87 -5.70 9.36
N ILE A 460 3.58 -6.56 8.61
CA ILE A 460 5.05 -6.56 8.51
C ILE A 460 5.52 -5.20 7.98
N GLU A 461 4.93 -4.71 6.89
CA GLU A 461 5.33 -3.44 6.27
C GLU A 461 4.93 -2.20 7.07
N ASN A 462 3.66 -2.10 7.46
CA ASN A 462 3.07 -0.85 7.97
C ASN A 462 2.95 -0.83 9.49
N GLY A 463 3.11 -1.97 10.16
CA GLY A 463 3.26 -2.09 11.61
C GLY A 463 4.72 -2.31 12.00
N LEU A 464 5.29 -3.44 11.60
CA LEU A 464 6.55 -3.96 12.15
C LEU A 464 7.79 -3.18 11.69
N ALA A 465 7.92 -2.84 10.40
CA ALA A 465 9.06 -2.05 9.92
C ALA A 465 9.18 -0.66 10.61
N PRO A 466 8.11 0.12 10.81
CA PRO A 466 8.13 1.35 11.61
C PRO A 466 8.56 1.13 13.07
N GLN A 467 8.12 0.03 13.69
CA GLN A 467 8.48 -0.32 15.07
C GLN A 467 9.98 -0.64 15.17
N ILE A 468 10.50 -1.50 14.29
CA ILE A 468 11.92 -1.83 14.19
C ILE A 468 12.75 -0.57 13.97
N ALA A 469 12.39 0.23 12.96
CA ALA A 469 13.11 1.45 12.61
C ALA A 469 13.19 2.43 13.80
N LYS A 470 12.04 2.83 14.37
CA LYS A 470 11.98 3.88 15.41
C LYS A 470 12.40 3.41 16.81
N ARG A 471 12.23 2.14 17.17
CA ARG A 471 12.49 1.62 18.55
C ARG A 471 13.58 0.57 18.66
N TYR A 472 14.09 0.03 17.55
CA TYR A 472 15.19 -0.93 17.57
C TYR A 472 16.44 -0.41 16.85
N LEU A 473 16.26 0.41 15.82
CA LEU A 473 17.33 1.13 15.12
C LEU A 473 17.34 2.64 15.44
N ASN A 474 16.51 3.09 16.38
CA ASN A 474 16.31 4.48 16.85
C ASN A 474 15.99 5.55 15.78
N ASN A 475 15.92 5.17 14.50
CA ASN A 475 15.79 6.07 13.36
C ASN A 475 14.57 5.67 12.50
N SER A 476 13.52 6.49 12.50
CA SER A 476 12.29 6.25 11.73
C SER A 476 12.50 6.24 10.22
N GLU A 477 13.45 7.03 9.73
CA GLU A 477 13.70 7.25 8.29
C GLU A 477 14.08 5.93 7.59
N TRP A 478 14.74 5.03 8.33
CA TRP A 478 15.13 3.70 7.87
C TRP A 478 13.96 2.71 7.70
N SER A 479 12.74 3.03 8.18
CA SER A 479 11.55 2.21 7.92
C SER A 479 11.30 2.03 6.43
N GLN A 480 11.66 3.03 5.62
CA GLN A 480 11.48 3.00 4.16
C GLN A 480 12.58 2.24 3.42
N ILE A 481 13.75 2.06 4.04
CA ILE A 481 14.78 1.13 3.55
C ILE A 481 14.29 -0.31 3.76
N ILE A 482 13.69 -0.59 4.93
CA ILE A 482 13.13 -1.90 5.27
C ILE A 482 11.93 -2.25 4.36
N VAL A 483 10.97 -1.33 4.19
CA VAL A 483 9.82 -1.51 3.27
C VAL A 483 10.29 -1.63 1.82
N GLY A 484 11.29 -0.87 1.37
CA GLY A 484 11.88 -1.06 0.03
C GLY A 484 12.46 -2.47 -0.20
N GLY A 485 12.84 -3.19 0.86
CA GLY A 485 13.17 -4.61 0.83
C GLY A 485 11.94 -5.50 0.57
N SER A 486 10.80 -5.19 1.20
CA SER A 486 9.51 -5.86 0.95
C SER A 486 9.06 -5.67 -0.51
N ASN A 487 9.00 -4.43 -0.99
CA ASN A 487 8.58 -4.09 -2.35
C ASN A 487 9.50 -4.76 -3.41
N PHE A 488 10.79 -4.96 -3.10
CA PHE A 488 11.72 -5.68 -3.98
C PHE A 488 11.50 -7.20 -3.93
N GLY A 489 11.08 -7.73 -2.78
CA GLY A 489 10.45 -9.04 -2.67
C GLY A 489 9.21 -9.17 -3.55
N GLU A 490 8.25 -8.24 -3.46
CA GLU A 490 7.01 -8.25 -4.26
C GLU A 490 7.33 -8.32 -5.77
N LEU A 491 8.26 -7.47 -6.25
CA LEU A 491 8.74 -7.49 -7.63
C LEU A 491 9.31 -8.86 -8.06
N LEU A 492 10.13 -9.49 -7.22
CA LEU A 492 10.72 -10.80 -7.50
C LEU A 492 9.69 -11.93 -7.45
N GLY A 493 8.71 -11.87 -6.53
CA GLY A 493 7.61 -12.82 -6.41
C GLY A 493 6.69 -12.78 -7.64
N ALA A 494 6.25 -11.59 -8.04
CA ALA A 494 5.44 -11.38 -9.25
C ALA A 494 6.19 -11.85 -10.52
N LEU A 495 7.48 -11.56 -10.64
CA LEU A 495 8.32 -12.04 -11.75
C LEU A 495 8.47 -13.58 -11.74
N ALA A 496 8.61 -14.20 -10.57
CA ALA A 496 8.65 -15.65 -10.45
C ALA A 496 7.33 -16.31 -10.86
N VAL A 497 6.17 -15.77 -10.42
CA VAL A 497 4.86 -16.26 -10.88
C VAL A 497 4.74 -16.14 -12.40
N PHE A 498 5.10 -15.00 -12.97
CA PHE A 498 5.06 -14.78 -14.43
C PHE A 498 5.91 -15.82 -15.19
N ILE A 499 7.16 -16.04 -14.79
CA ILE A 499 8.07 -17.03 -15.42
C ILE A 499 7.56 -18.46 -15.24
N PHE A 500 7.03 -18.81 -14.07
CA PHE A 500 6.63 -20.18 -13.75
C PHE A 500 5.14 -20.51 -14.00
N THR A 501 4.33 -19.58 -14.53
CA THR A 501 2.88 -19.81 -14.80
C THR A 501 2.61 -21.04 -15.68
N LYS A 502 3.44 -21.32 -16.71
CA LYS A 502 3.34 -22.56 -17.53
C LYS A 502 3.61 -23.86 -16.75
N LYS A 503 4.23 -23.81 -15.55
CA LYS A 503 4.63 -24.98 -14.74
C LYS A 503 3.88 -25.10 -13.40
N ILE A 504 3.54 -23.97 -12.78
CA ILE A 504 2.94 -23.90 -11.43
C ILE A 504 1.53 -23.31 -11.55
N HIS A 505 0.55 -24.19 -11.79
CA HIS A 505 -0.85 -23.79 -11.95
C HIS A 505 -1.62 -23.69 -10.61
N SER A 506 -1.02 -24.10 -9.49
CA SER A 506 -1.70 -24.20 -8.20
C SER A 506 -1.28 -23.08 -7.23
N PRO A 507 -2.21 -22.29 -6.66
CA PRO A 507 -1.89 -21.25 -5.68
C PRO A 507 -1.31 -21.84 -4.38
N ILE A 508 -1.60 -23.11 -4.10
CA ILE A 508 -1.11 -23.84 -2.93
C ILE A 508 0.42 -23.92 -2.87
N VAL A 509 1.12 -23.90 -4.02
CA VAL A 509 2.59 -23.89 -4.05
C VAL A 509 3.12 -22.59 -3.46
N TRP A 510 2.57 -21.46 -3.89
CA TRP A 510 2.98 -20.13 -3.45
C TRP A 510 2.57 -19.86 -2.00
N LEU A 511 1.34 -20.21 -1.60
CA LEU A 511 0.88 -20.11 -0.20
C LEU A 511 1.75 -20.92 0.77
N ARG A 512 2.17 -22.14 0.39
CA ARG A 512 3.07 -22.95 1.22
C ARG A 512 4.48 -22.36 1.29
N LEU A 513 4.94 -21.74 0.21
CA LEU A 513 6.23 -21.06 0.18
C LEU A 513 6.19 -19.82 1.09
N ASP A 514 5.17 -18.96 0.97
CA ASP A 514 4.96 -17.82 1.86
C ASP A 514 4.97 -18.23 3.34
N CYS A 515 4.19 -19.24 3.73
CA CYS A 515 4.18 -19.75 5.11
C CYS A 515 5.58 -20.08 5.66
N LEU A 516 6.46 -20.64 4.81
CA LEU A 516 7.84 -20.97 5.17
C LEU A 516 8.76 -19.74 5.18
N LEU A 517 8.56 -18.80 4.25
CA LEU A 517 9.33 -17.54 4.21
C LEU A 517 8.96 -16.62 5.39
N LEU A 518 7.70 -16.57 5.80
CA LEU A 518 7.22 -15.84 6.98
C LEU A 518 7.95 -16.26 8.28
N LEU A 519 8.39 -17.51 8.41
CA LEU A 519 9.13 -17.98 9.59
C LEU A 519 10.52 -17.32 9.76
N ILE A 520 11.05 -16.67 8.70
CA ILE A 520 12.29 -15.88 8.77
C ILE A 520 12.15 -14.69 9.74
N ALA A 521 10.91 -14.26 10.06
CA ALA A 521 10.64 -13.21 11.05
C ALA A 521 11.22 -13.49 12.45
N TRP A 522 11.49 -14.76 12.79
CA TRP A 522 12.21 -15.12 14.02
C TRP A 522 13.62 -14.53 14.13
N TYR A 523 14.27 -14.19 13.02
CA TYR A 523 15.57 -13.51 13.04
C TYR A 523 15.52 -12.16 13.75
N ILE A 524 14.43 -11.41 13.55
CA ILE A 524 14.26 -10.01 13.97
C ILE A 524 14.45 -9.80 15.49
N PRO A 525 13.76 -10.52 16.40
CA PRO A 525 13.96 -10.33 17.84
C PRO A 525 15.35 -10.75 18.36
N PHE A 526 16.06 -11.65 17.67
CA PHE A 526 17.36 -12.16 18.09
C PHE A 526 18.55 -11.36 17.55
N TYR A 527 18.41 -10.73 16.38
CA TYR A 527 19.45 -9.95 15.70
C TYR A 527 19.84 -8.68 16.48
N ASN A 528 20.89 -8.76 17.30
CA ASN A 528 21.31 -7.69 18.20
C ASN A 528 22.59 -6.96 17.71
N PRO A 529 22.47 -5.81 17.02
CA PRO A 529 23.63 -5.08 16.50
C PRO A 529 24.42 -4.39 17.63
N SER A 530 25.75 -4.40 17.54
CA SER A 530 26.63 -3.75 18.52
C SER A 530 26.76 -2.23 18.34
N ALA A 531 26.53 -1.72 17.13
CA ALA A 531 26.55 -0.28 16.83
C ALA A 531 25.48 0.07 15.78
N ILE A 532 24.45 0.81 16.21
CA ILE A 532 23.32 1.21 15.37
C ILE A 532 23.83 2.06 14.18
N SER A 533 23.51 1.63 12.96
CA SER A 533 23.88 2.31 11.72
C SER A 533 23.09 1.77 10.52
N ILE A 534 22.98 2.56 9.46
CA ILE A 534 22.17 2.26 8.25
C ILE A 534 22.46 0.90 7.60
N LYS A 535 23.66 0.32 7.79
CA LYS A 535 23.99 -1.05 7.35
C LYS A 535 23.02 -2.09 7.92
N HIS A 536 22.56 -1.89 9.16
CA HIS A 536 21.65 -2.81 9.84
C HIS A 536 20.22 -2.70 9.30
N ALA A 537 19.81 -1.51 8.85
CA ALA A 537 18.54 -1.34 8.13
C ALA A 537 18.55 -2.09 6.79
N TRP A 538 19.67 -2.08 6.06
CA TRP A 538 19.83 -2.88 4.83
C TRP A 538 19.83 -4.40 5.08
N ILE A 539 20.46 -4.86 6.17
CA ILE A 539 20.42 -6.28 6.55
C ILE A 539 18.97 -6.71 6.90
N ILE A 540 18.22 -5.86 7.60
CA ILE A 540 16.81 -6.14 7.91
C ILE A 540 15.94 -6.05 6.64
N ALA A 541 16.19 -5.11 5.73
CA ALA A 541 15.54 -5.06 4.42
C ALA A 541 15.75 -6.34 3.60
N ALA A 542 16.96 -6.92 3.64
CA ALA A 542 17.24 -8.21 3.02
C ALA A 542 16.45 -9.37 3.65
N THR A 543 16.12 -9.30 4.95
CA THR A 543 15.19 -10.26 5.60
C THR A 543 13.71 -9.99 5.33
N PHE A 544 13.36 -8.83 4.77
CA PHE A 544 11.98 -8.50 4.35
C PHE A 544 11.68 -8.92 2.91
N LEU A 545 12.69 -9.04 2.04
CA LEU A 545 12.57 -9.56 0.67
C LEU A 545 11.82 -10.92 0.60
N PRO A 546 12.11 -11.92 1.46
CA PRO A 546 11.31 -13.15 1.53
C PRO A 546 9.80 -12.95 1.78
N PHE A 547 9.41 -11.98 2.62
CA PHE A 547 7.99 -11.74 2.95
C PHE A 547 7.23 -11.14 1.75
N GLY A 548 7.84 -10.15 1.08
CA GLY A 548 7.27 -9.60 -0.17
C GLY A 548 7.23 -10.63 -1.30
N PHE A 549 8.26 -11.50 -1.40
CA PHE A 549 8.29 -12.57 -2.40
C PHE A 549 7.16 -13.59 -2.20
N GLY A 550 6.92 -13.99 -0.94
CA GLY A 550 5.79 -14.84 -0.55
C GLY A 550 4.47 -14.20 -0.96
N SER A 551 4.18 -13.02 -0.41
CA SER A 551 2.87 -12.37 -0.57
C SER A 551 2.54 -11.95 -2.00
N ALA A 552 3.50 -11.55 -2.84
CA ALA A 552 3.23 -11.34 -4.26
C ALA A 552 3.03 -12.67 -5.02
N GLY A 553 3.69 -13.75 -4.58
CA GLY A 553 3.48 -15.10 -5.10
C GLY A 553 2.06 -15.61 -4.84
N ASP A 554 1.57 -15.45 -3.61
CA ASP A 554 0.21 -15.86 -3.25
C ASP A 554 -0.88 -14.90 -3.74
N ASP A 555 -0.78 -13.57 -3.59
CA ASP A 555 -1.87 -12.67 -4.03
C ASP A 555 -2.14 -12.81 -5.53
N VAL A 556 -1.10 -12.85 -6.38
CA VAL A 556 -1.27 -13.02 -7.84
C VAL A 556 -1.90 -14.39 -8.15
N SER A 557 -1.38 -15.49 -7.58
CA SER A 557 -1.85 -16.84 -7.91
C SER A 557 -3.21 -17.20 -7.28
N LEU A 558 -3.49 -16.72 -6.07
CA LEU A 558 -4.74 -16.94 -5.35
C LEU A 558 -5.88 -16.07 -5.91
N ASN A 559 -5.62 -14.81 -6.29
CA ASN A 559 -6.63 -14.01 -7.00
C ASN A 559 -7.02 -14.68 -8.34
N ALA A 560 -6.05 -15.17 -9.13
CA ALA A 560 -6.32 -15.89 -10.37
C ALA A 560 -7.12 -17.19 -10.14
N HIS A 561 -6.83 -17.93 -9.06
CA HIS A 561 -7.61 -19.10 -8.68
C HIS A 561 -9.06 -18.75 -8.26
N ILE A 562 -9.25 -17.73 -7.42
CA ILE A 562 -10.59 -17.32 -6.99
C ILE A 562 -11.42 -16.84 -8.19
N GLN A 563 -10.82 -16.07 -9.10
CA GLN A 563 -11.46 -15.64 -10.35
C GLN A 563 -11.88 -16.82 -11.23
N SER A 564 -10.97 -17.77 -11.51
CA SER A 564 -11.25 -18.93 -12.38
C SER A 564 -12.27 -19.94 -11.82
N VAL A 565 -12.47 -19.98 -10.49
CA VAL A 565 -13.45 -20.87 -9.86
C VAL A 565 -14.82 -20.21 -9.65
N LEU A 566 -14.87 -18.89 -9.37
CA LEU A 566 -16.11 -18.18 -9.06
C LEU A 566 -16.71 -17.36 -10.21
N SER A 567 -16.07 -17.33 -11.38
CA SER A 567 -16.65 -16.82 -12.63
C SER A 567 -17.75 -17.73 -13.21
N LYS A 568 -17.87 -18.97 -12.72
CA LYS A 568 -18.73 -20.00 -13.32
C LYS A 568 -20.22 -19.67 -13.11
N PRO A 569 -21.06 -19.79 -14.17
CA PRO A 569 -22.41 -19.23 -14.17
C PRO A 569 -23.39 -19.91 -13.19
N GLU A 570 -23.07 -21.13 -12.74
CA GLU A 570 -23.89 -21.93 -11.82
C GLU A 570 -24.11 -21.28 -10.44
N LEU A 571 -23.26 -20.31 -10.06
CA LEU A 571 -23.33 -19.62 -8.77
C LEU A 571 -23.92 -18.20 -8.87
N LYS A 572 -24.70 -17.88 -9.92
CA LYS A 572 -25.33 -16.55 -10.08
C LYS A 572 -26.59 -16.39 -9.21
N ASN A 573 -26.47 -15.64 -8.11
CA ASN A 573 -27.64 -14.95 -7.53
C ASN A 573 -28.07 -13.81 -8.47
N ARG A 574 -29.37 -13.46 -8.45
CA ARG A 574 -29.92 -12.40 -9.32
C ARG A 574 -29.29 -11.02 -9.11
N ASP A 575 -28.88 -10.71 -7.88
CA ASP A 575 -28.52 -9.35 -7.48
C ASP A 575 -27.10 -9.17 -6.90
N VAL A 576 -26.31 -10.25 -6.76
CA VAL A 576 -24.86 -10.19 -6.51
C VAL A 576 -24.12 -11.32 -7.25
N SER A 577 -22.94 -11.04 -7.85
CA SER A 577 -22.07 -12.08 -8.44
C SER A 577 -21.26 -12.82 -7.38
N SER A 578 -21.12 -14.14 -7.49
CA SER A 578 -20.43 -14.94 -6.44
C SER A 578 -18.94 -14.60 -6.30
N LEU A 579 -18.25 -14.27 -7.39
CA LEU A 579 -16.89 -13.72 -7.34
C LEU A 579 -16.85 -12.39 -6.57
N GLY A 580 -17.73 -11.44 -6.90
CA GLY A 580 -17.79 -10.14 -6.22
C GLY A 580 -18.14 -10.27 -4.73
N ALA A 581 -19.08 -11.15 -4.39
CA ALA A 581 -19.49 -11.46 -3.03
C ALA A 581 -18.33 -12.02 -2.19
N VAL A 582 -17.66 -13.05 -2.68
CA VAL A 582 -16.53 -13.69 -1.98
C VAL A 582 -15.37 -12.71 -1.82
N MET A 583 -14.98 -11.97 -2.87
CA MET A 583 -13.90 -10.98 -2.75
C MET A 583 -14.25 -9.86 -1.78
N ALA A 584 -15.51 -9.38 -1.76
CA ALA A 584 -15.96 -8.39 -0.79
C ALA A 584 -15.85 -8.92 0.65
N PHE A 585 -16.32 -10.15 0.91
CA PHE A 585 -16.22 -10.78 2.23
C PHE A 585 -14.77 -10.97 2.69
N LEU A 586 -13.88 -11.47 1.81
CA LEU A 586 -12.47 -11.71 2.14
C LEU A 586 -11.71 -10.42 2.43
N TYR A 587 -11.86 -9.39 1.58
CA TYR A 587 -11.25 -8.07 1.83
C TYR A 587 -11.82 -7.39 3.07
N SER A 588 -13.13 -7.44 3.30
CA SER A 588 -13.73 -6.88 4.53
C SER A 588 -13.23 -7.57 5.79
N SER A 589 -13.09 -8.90 5.75
CA SER A 589 -12.54 -9.68 6.87
C SER A 589 -11.09 -9.27 7.18
N TYR A 590 -10.27 -9.05 6.15
CA TYR A 590 -8.90 -8.52 6.29
C TYR A 590 -8.88 -7.11 6.89
N ILE A 591 -9.68 -6.18 6.39
CA ILE A 591 -9.68 -4.78 6.87
C ILE A 591 -10.20 -4.68 8.31
N ILE A 592 -11.22 -5.46 8.69
CA ILE A 592 -11.72 -5.55 10.06
C ILE A 592 -10.64 -6.13 10.99
N LEU A 593 -10.00 -7.24 10.60
CA LEU A 593 -8.91 -7.86 11.37
C LEU A 593 -7.74 -6.87 11.55
N TYR A 594 -7.33 -6.20 10.47
CA TYR A 594 -6.23 -5.24 10.49
C TYR A 594 -6.53 -4.03 11.38
N ALA A 595 -7.73 -3.44 11.24
CA ALA A 595 -8.15 -2.27 12.03
C ALA A 595 -8.32 -2.58 13.53
N ILE A 596 -8.59 -3.82 13.91
CA ILE A 596 -8.68 -4.24 15.32
C ILE A 596 -7.30 -4.64 15.86
N CYS A 597 -6.55 -5.50 15.16
CA CYS A 597 -5.31 -6.06 15.66
C CYS A 597 -4.15 -5.06 15.65
N ASN A 598 -4.00 -4.21 14.62
CA ASN A 598 -2.85 -3.32 14.52
C ASN A 598 -2.76 -2.29 15.69
N PRO A 599 -3.86 -1.62 16.12
CA PRO A 599 -3.83 -0.75 17.31
C PRO A 599 -3.58 -1.51 18.61
N LEU A 600 -4.12 -2.72 18.77
CA LEU A 600 -3.96 -3.54 19.98
C LEU A 600 -2.52 -4.04 20.13
N LEU A 601 -1.90 -4.50 19.04
CA LEU A 601 -0.49 -4.89 19.02
C LEU A 601 0.42 -3.68 19.22
N GLY A 602 0.08 -2.52 18.62
CA GLY A 602 0.75 -1.26 18.87
C GLY A 602 0.74 -0.86 20.36
N LYS A 603 -0.43 -0.94 21.01
CA LYS A 603 -0.59 -0.70 22.45
C LYS A 603 0.23 -1.67 23.32
N TYR A 604 0.30 -2.94 22.94
CA TYR A 604 1.14 -3.93 23.62
C TYR A 604 2.64 -3.57 23.50
N ILE A 605 3.10 -3.21 22.30
CA ILE A 605 4.49 -2.81 22.04
C ILE A 605 4.84 -1.52 22.79
N ASP A 606 3.96 -0.51 22.78
CA ASP A 606 4.11 0.71 23.57
C ASP A 606 4.18 0.38 25.07
N SER A 607 3.34 -0.52 25.59
CA SER A 607 3.36 -0.94 26.99
C SER A 607 4.69 -1.60 27.39
N VAL A 608 5.19 -2.54 26.57
CA VAL A 608 6.50 -3.18 26.80
C VAL A 608 7.65 -2.17 26.69
N TYR A 609 7.58 -1.24 25.73
CA TYR A 609 8.59 -0.19 25.58
C TYR A 609 8.63 0.74 26.79
N ASN A 610 7.49 1.27 27.24
CA ASN A 610 7.43 2.14 28.43
C ASN A 610 7.99 1.42 29.68
N ALA A 611 7.71 0.12 29.83
CA ALA A 611 8.15 -0.67 30.98
C ALA A 611 9.63 -1.14 30.95
N ARG A 612 10.25 -1.26 29.77
CA ARG A 612 11.60 -1.86 29.62
C ARG A 612 12.60 -1.06 28.78
N GLN A 613 12.17 0.06 28.20
CA GLN A 613 12.92 0.90 27.24
C GLN A 613 13.48 0.11 26.02
N THR A 614 12.86 -1.02 25.69
CA THR A 614 13.20 -1.84 24.52
C THR A 614 11.98 -2.61 24.02
N ILE A 615 11.84 -2.76 22.70
CA ILE A 615 10.76 -3.55 22.09
C ILE A 615 11.11 -5.03 21.86
N ARG A 616 12.36 -5.48 22.11
CA ARG A 616 12.78 -6.88 21.85
C ARG A 616 11.83 -7.93 22.46
N PRO A 617 11.35 -7.80 23.72
CA PRO A 617 10.41 -8.78 24.28
C PRO A 617 9.06 -8.78 23.55
N ALA A 618 8.60 -7.64 23.05
CA ALA A 618 7.36 -7.57 22.27
C ALA A 618 7.55 -8.18 20.88
N LEU A 619 8.70 -7.94 20.22
CA LEU A 619 9.04 -8.54 18.92
C LEU A 619 9.06 -10.08 18.95
N ILE A 620 9.41 -10.71 20.08
CA ILE A 620 9.30 -12.17 20.25
C ILE A 620 7.84 -12.61 20.06
N PHE A 621 6.86 -11.87 20.59
CA PHE A 621 5.45 -12.21 20.44
C PHE A 621 4.85 -11.74 19.11
N THR A 622 5.16 -10.53 18.64
CA THR A 622 4.52 -9.94 17.44
C THR A 622 5.18 -10.33 16.12
N ALA A 623 6.49 -10.59 16.10
CA ALA A 623 7.22 -11.06 14.91
C ALA A 623 7.53 -12.57 14.96
N GLY A 624 7.81 -13.13 16.15
CA GLY A 624 8.04 -14.57 16.32
C GLY A 624 6.73 -15.35 16.41
N VAL A 625 6.10 -15.33 17.58
CA VAL A 625 4.95 -16.19 17.93
C VAL A 625 3.73 -15.95 17.03
N GLN A 626 3.31 -14.69 16.84
CA GLN A 626 2.12 -14.34 16.06
C GLN A 626 2.26 -14.76 14.59
N ILE A 627 3.36 -14.42 13.94
CA ILE A 627 3.60 -14.77 12.53
C ILE A 627 3.73 -16.29 12.37
N SER A 628 4.36 -16.99 13.33
CA SER A 628 4.42 -18.46 13.33
C SER A 628 3.05 -19.11 13.47
N ALA A 629 2.19 -18.59 14.36
CA ALA A 629 0.83 -19.10 14.53
C ALA A 629 -0.01 -18.89 13.27
N ILE A 630 0.13 -17.74 12.60
CA ILE A 630 -0.58 -17.45 11.35
C ILE A 630 -0.04 -18.30 10.19
N SER A 631 1.28 -18.39 10.02
CA SER A 631 1.96 -19.32 9.09
C SER A 631 1.44 -20.75 9.25
N PHE A 632 1.35 -21.26 10.49
CA PHE A 632 0.82 -22.59 10.77
C PHE A 632 -0.67 -22.75 10.38
N VAL A 633 -1.50 -21.74 10.66
CA VAL A 633 -2.93 -21.75 10.27
C VAL A 633 -3.12 -21.71 8.75
N ILE A 634 -2.36 -20.88 8.03
CA ILE A 634 -2.38 -20.82 6.56
C ILE A 634 -1.89 -22.16 5.98
N LEU A 635 -0.74 -22.66 6.47
CA LEU A 635 -0.14 -23.92 6.04
C LEU A 635 -1.11 -25.10 6.20
N LEU A 636 -1.72 -25.27 7.38
CA LEU A 636 -2.76 -26.27 7.62
C LEU A 636 -3.95 -26.10 6.67
N SER A 637 -4.36 -24.84 6.41
CA SER A 637 -5.47 -24.54 5.51
C SER A 637 -5.19 -24.95 4.07
N THR A 638 -3.92 -24.93 3.62
CA THR A 638 -3.54 -25.45 2.30
C THR A 638 -3.79 -26.95 2.10
N PHE A 639 -4.05 -27.72 3.17
CA PHE A 639 -4.38 -29.16 3.10
C PHE A 639 -5.89 -29.45 3.10
N ILE A 640 -6.74 -28.44 3.34
CA ILE A 640 -8.22 -28.59 3.34
C ILE A 640 -8.79 -28.99 1.95
N PRO A 641 -8.30 -28.44 0.81
CA PRO A 641 -8.81 -28.80 -0.51
C PRO A 641 -8.59 -30.27 -0.87
N ARG A 642 -9.43 -30.82 -1.73
CA ARG A 642 -9.25 -32.19 -2.27
C ARG A 642 -7.95 -32.27 -3.07
N LYS A 643 -7.27 -33.42 -3.03
CA LYS A 643 -5.99 -33.71 -3.74
C LYS A 643 -4.80 -32.78 -3.39
N SER A 644 -4.95 -31.89 -2.40
CA SER A 644 -3.98 -30.85 -2.00
C SER A 644 -2.61 -31.35 -1.51
N TRP A 645 -2.49 -32.61 -1.09
CA TRP A 645 -1.27 -33.18 -0.50
C TRP A 645 -0.08 -33.31 -1.46
N LYS A 646 -0.30 -33.17 -2.78
CA LYS A 646 0.80 -33.04 -3.76
C LYS A 646 1.47 -31.67 -3.60
N LEU A 647 2.74 -31.56 -4.02
CA LEU A 647 3.48 -30.29 -4.00
C LEU A 647 2.75 -29.22 -4.84
N ASN A 648 2.47 -29.55 -6.11
CA ASN A 648 1.73 -28.74 -7.08
C ASN A 648 0.41 -29.48 -7.45
N PRO A 649 -0.65 -29.34 -6.65
CA PRO A 649 -1.90 -30.09 -6.84
C PRO A 649 -2.79 -29.41 -7.90
N ARG A 650 -3.26 -30.17 -8.90
CA ARG A 650 -4.38 -29.74 -9.74
C ARG A 650 -5.64 -29.69 -8.88
N LEU A 651 -6.14 -28.48 -8.65
CA LEU A 651 -7.39 -28.23 -7.94
C LEU A 651 -8.57 -28.43 -8.89
N GLU A 652 -8.94 -29.69 -9.07
CA GLU A 652 -10.22 -30.11 -9.64
C GLU A 652 -11.39 -29.65 -8.75
N GLU A 653 -12.61 -29.71 -9.30
CA GLU A 653 -13.80 -29.07 -8.73
C GLU A 653 -14.42 -29.72 -7.48
#